data_AF-A0A923TZT4-F1
#
_entry.id   AF-A0A923TZT4-F1
#
_cell.length_a   1.000
_cell.length_b   1.000
_cell.length_c   1.000
_cell.angle_alpha   90.00
_cell.angle_beta   90.00
_cell.angle_gamma   90.00
#
_symmetry.space_group_name_H-M   'P 1'
#
loop_
_entity.id
_entity.type
_entity.pdbx_description
1 polymer ?
#
loop_
_entity_poly.entity_id
_entity_poly.type
_entity_poly.pdbx_seq_one_letter_code
_entity_poly.pdbx_strand_id
1 'polypeptide(L)'
;MCVCSNISLSAQTRSTTSLDNNSKFGFIIILLLVVLALLFTVLYLYSKTKEIGEITRKRNKEGDDIRFKEYINTLGSKQIDGYFRFKKDKTSGVANKTKSGLLSLLLVFLIALINSPAIAQPAQQPGSLLAEGGIIITLILIMIPVLAGIIFMIIKIRNVLQLYQNKQNLKEAEKLADYLSNSNSQELDAVLLKRKQALDYTLKHNELSGQLTPSDDKGLLTGVNSNLALPFVSAKKHATKRPGIDPALSKLILWFVGSATFWLLFGTTVGEYLGIKFVAPDVDHFSWLSFGRLRPVHTNAVFWGWASLGMLGLGYYVVPRVGNAPLASIKMGWWTLYLINASVIIGTLFLMAGINNGGGEYREYIWPVQLLFGIGLLLTLINFLKTIARRTTKEIYISNWYIVASVIFAIVISIVAYVPLWQNGLGETIVQGYYMHQGVGMWFMLFTLGIVYYFLPQQLNKPIYSYSLGILAFWAQILFYTVIGTHHFVFSSIPWWLQTTAIVGSVGMIIPVAAGTANFLLTFKGAWYKIPSSYTLPFFLVGIIFYFTGSLQGTAEAFRYTNLIWHFTDFTVAHSHLTMYGIICFFLWAGIYALVPRLTGKEAPQITVGAHFWLALIGLLFYTIPLMYGSTLKGLMWIEGKPFIESVVFMAPYWLWRAIGGSLMWLSHLFFAYNIYKMLSGSTTVDVQEAAIEKLNQSYTAAETKL
;
A
#
# COMPACT_ATOMS: atom_id res chain seq x y z
N MET A 1 -19.55 36.23 64.37
CA MET A 1 -18.23 35.82 64.92
C MET A 1 -17.80 34.52 64.24
N CYS A 2 -16.50 34.21 64.29
CA CYS A 2 -15.91 32.95 63.82
C CYS A 2 -16.46 31.73 64.64
N VAL A 3 -16.27 30.46 64.26
CA VAL A 3 -15.13 29.82 63.58
C VAL A 3 -15.58 28.78 62.54
N CYS A 4 -14.82 28.64 61.45
CA CYS A 4 -14.96 27.60 60.44
C CYS A 4 -13.94 26.46 60.67
N SER A 5 -14.30 25.22 60.32
CA SER A 5 -13.35 24.13 60.12
C SER A 5 -13.72 23.30 58.88
N ASN A 6 -12.96 23.48 57.80
CA ASN A 6 -13.12 22.69 56.57
C ASN A 6 -12.45 21.32 56.72
N ILE A 7 -13.11 20.25 56.27
CA ILE A 7 -12.48 18.93 56.07
C ILE A 7 -12.30 18.71 54.57
N SER A 8 -11.09 19.00 54.08
CA SER A 8 -10.67 18.73 52.69
C SER A 8 -9.90 17.41 52.61
N LEU A 9 -10.30 16.49 51.73
CA LEU A 9 -9.59 15.22 51.53
C LEU A 9 -8.17 15.46 50.98
N SER A 10 -7.15 15.11 51.77
CA SER A 10 -5.74 15.21 51.38
C SER A 10 -5.17 13.86 50.94
N ALA A 11 -5.54 13.40 49.75
CA ALA A 11 -4.98 12.19 49.13
C ALA A 11 -3.76 12.49 48.23
N GLN A 12 -2.72 13.13 48.78
CA GLN A 12 -1.44 13.36 48.08
C GLN A 12 -0.40 12.31 48.46
N THR A 13 -0.47 11.13 47.84
CA THR A 13 0.65 10.18 47.78
C THR A 13 1.73 10.70 46.82
N ARG A 14 2.57 11.62 47.32
CA ARG A 14 3.81 12.05 46.63
C ARG A 14 4.78 10.87 46.51
N SER A 15 4.69 10.09 45.42
CA SER A 15 5.83 9.32 44.92
C SER A 15 6.79 10.28 44.22
N THR A 16 7.79 10.79 44.95
CA THR A 16 8.85 11.63 44.37
C THR A 16 9.85 10.78 43.58
N THR A 17 9.42 10.21 42.46
CA THR A 17 10.31 9.68 41.43
C THR A 17 10.97 10.85 40.70
N SER A 18 12.25 11.07 40.95
CA SER A 18 13.03 12.18 40.38
C SER A 18 13.32 11.98 38.89
N LEU A 19 12.33 12.29 38.04
CA LEU A 19 12.47 12.41 36.58
C LEU A 19 13.21 13.70 36.15
N ASP A 20 14.30 14.04 36.85
CA ASP A 20 15.24 15.06 36.39
C ASP A 20 16.37 14.41 35.55
N ASN A 21 17.07 15.23 34.76
CA ASN A 21 18.04 14.87 33.73
C ASN A 21 17.55 13.99 32.56
N ASN A 22 16.73 12.96 32.76
CA ASN A 22 16.35 12.03 31.68
C ASN A 22 15.55 12.67 30.54
N SER A 23 14.67 13.64 30.82
CA SER A 23 13.93 14.40 29.80
C SER A 23 14.87 15.25 28.92
N LYS A 24 15.82 15.95 29.56
CA LYS A 24 16.89 16.72 28.88
C LYS A 24 17.73 15.80 28.00
N PHE A 25 18.10 14.61 28.49
CA PHE A 25 18.88 13.62 27.73
C PHE A 25 18.11 13.11 26.50
N GLY A 26 16.81 12.81 26.64
CA GLY A 26 15.94 12.44 25.52
C GLY A 26 15.82 13.53 24.46
N PHE A 27 15.64 14.80 24.87
CA PHE A 27 15.62 15.92 23.93
C PHE A 27 16.98 16.13 23.24
N ILE A 28 18.10 16.00 23.96
CA ILE A 28 19.45 16.06 23.38
C ILE A 28 19.65 14.93 22.35
N ILE A 29 19.16 13.71 22.61
CA ILE A 29 19.20 12.61 21.64
C ILE A 29 18.36 12.95 20.40
N ILE A 30 17.15 13.51 20.54
CA ILE A 30 16.31 13.90 19.39
C ILE A 30 17.00 15.00 18.58
N LEU A 31 17.55 16.03 19.23
CA LEU A 31 18.29 17.12 18.58
C LEU A 31 19.53 16.57 17.86
N LEU A 32 20.28 15.67 18.51
CA LEU A 32 21.44 14.98 17.94
C LEU A 32 21.04 14.15 16.72
N LEU A 33 19.93 13.40 16.76
CA LEU A 33 19.42 12.64 15.62
C LEU A 33 19.00 13.53 14.46
N VAL A 34 18.41 14.70 14.72
CA VAL A 34 18.08 15.69 13.67
C VAL A 34 19.35 16.32 13.07
N VAL A 35 20.33 16.69 13.91
CA VAL A 35 21.63 17.21 13.45
C VAL A 35 22.39 16.13 12.67
N LEU A 36 22.38 14.87 13.10
CA LEU A 36 22.98 13.74 12.39
C LEU A 36 22.25 13.44 11.07
N ALA A 37 20.92 13.55 11.01
CA ALA A 37 20.16 13.38 9.78
C ALA A 37 20.44 14.51 8.77
N LEU A 38 20.56 15.76 9.24
CA LEU A 38 20.98 16.91 8.43
C LEU A 38 22.43 16.77 7.96
N LEU A 39 23.35 16.40 8.85
CA LEU A 39 24.78 16.19 8.54
C LEU A 39 24.96 15.04 7.55
N PHE A 40 24.27 13.91 7.75
CA PHE A 40 24.23 12.79 6.80
C PHE A 40 23.64 13.24 5.46
N THR A 41 22.60 14.07 5.44
CA THR A 41 22.02 14.63 4.21
C THR A 41 23.04 15.52 3.48
N VAL A 42 23.74 16.41 4.20
CA VAL A 42 24.79 17.26 3.63
C VAL A 42 25.96 16.43 3.12
N LEU A 43 26.43 15.42 3.87
CA LEU A 43 27.50 14.52 3.46
C LEU A 43 27.11 13.65 2.25
N TYR A 44 25.87 13.16 2.19
CA TYR A 44 25.33 12.40 1.05
C TYR A 44 25.24 13.28 -0.21
N LEU A 45 24.72 14.50 -0.08
CA LEU A 45 24.65 15.46 -1.18
C LEU A 45 26.05 15.90 -1.63
N TYR A 46 26.95 16.21 -0.70
CA TYR A 46 28.35 16.53 -1.00
C TYR A 46 29.03 15.37 -1.72
N SER A 47 28.93 14.14 -1.20
CA SER A 47 29.43 12.91 -1.84
C SER A 47 28.91 12.76 -3.27
N LYS A 48 27.59 12.89 -3.50
CA LYS A 48 27.02 12.77 -4.86
C LYS A 48 27.40 13.91 -5.79
N THR A 49 27.53 15.15 -5.31
CA THR A 49 28.04 16.25 -6.14
C THR A 49 29.53 16.10 -6.47
N LYS A 50 30.34 15.60 -5.54
CA LYS A 50 31.76 15.26 -5.74
C LYS A 50 31.92 14.14 -6.76
N GLU A 51 31.13 13.07 -6.65
CA GLU A 51 31.08 11.95 -7.60
C GLU A 51 30.71 12.43 -9.02
N ILE A 52 29.68 13.25 -9.18
CA ILE A 52 29.29 13.84 -10.48
C ILE A 52 30.39 14.78 -11.01
N GLY A 53 31.04 15.55 -10.13
CA GLY A 53 32.16 16.41 -10.47
C GLY A 53 33.40 15.63 -10.92
N GLU A 54 33.70 14.50 -10.28
CA GLU A 54 34.79 13.58 -10.62
C GLU A 54 34.51 12.85 -11.94
N ILE A 55 33.28 12.36 -12.16
CA ILE A 55 32.86 11.79 -13.46
C ILE A 55 32.98 12.85 -14.57
N THR A 56 32.57 14.10 -14.32
CA THR A 56 32.69 15.19 -15.31
C THR A 56 34.16 15.55 -15.58
N ARG A 57 35.01 15.59 -14.55
CA ARG A 57 36.46 15.82 -14.69
C ARG A 57 37.17 14.66 -15.40
N LYS A 58 36.77 13.42 -15.13
CA LYS A 58 37.29 12.21 -15.82
C LYS A 58 36.92 12.24 -17.30
N ARG A 59 35.63 12.45 -17.63
CA ARG A 59 35.14 12.68 -19.01
C ARG A 59 35.90 13.79 -19.75
N ASN A 60 36.25 14.87 -19.08
CA ASN A 60 37.01 15.98 -19.69
C ASN A 60 38.54 15.73 -19.79
N LYS A 61 39.09 14.70 -19.11
CA LYS A 61 40.50 14.28 -19.22
C LYS A 61 40.70 13.15 -20.23
N GLU A 62 39.76 12.23 -20.32
CA GLU A 62 39.83 11.10 -21.24
C GLU A 62 39.30 11.50 -22.61
N GLY A 63 40.16 11.46 -23.64
CA GLY A 63 39.78 11.74 -25.02
C GLY A 63 38.61 10.86 -25.48
N ASP A 64 37.73 11.42 -26.32
CA ASP A 64 36.51 10.77 -26.79
C ASP A 64 36.79 9.37 -27.37
N ASP A 65 37.86 9.19 -28.16
CA ASP A 65 38.26 7.90 -28.74
C ASP A 65 38.49 6.76 -27.72
N ILE A 66 39.01 7.08 -26.53
CA ILE A 66 39.29 6.07 -25.51
C ILE A 66 37.97 5.58 -24.91
N ARG A 67 37.09 6.51 -24.56
CA ARG A 67 35.74 6.22 -24.03
C ARG A 67 34.86 5.50 -25.06
N PHE A 68 34.93 5.88 -26.34
CA PHE A 68 34.14 5.21 -27.38
C PHE A 68 34.64 3.79 -27.67
N LYS A 69 35.95 3.52 -27.60
CA LYS A 69 36.49 2.15 -27.63
C LYS A 69 36.05 1.33 -26.41
N GLU A 70 36.00 1.91 -25.21
CA GLU A 70 35.47 1.25 -24.01
C GLU A 70 33.96 0.92 -24.16
N TYR A 71 33.16 1.83 -24.72
CA TYR A 71 31.75 1.58 -25.02
C TYR A 71 31.55 0.49 -26.07
N ILE A 72 32.28 0.54 -27.19
CA ILE A 72 32.27 -0.50 -28.23
C ILE A 72 32.61 -1.89 -27.63
N ASN A 73 33.62 -1.95 -26.78
CA ASN A 73 34.04 -3.17 -26.10
C ASN A 73 33.07 -3.66 -25.01
N THR A 74 32.04 -2.88 -24.64
CA THR A 74 31.05 -3.25 -23.60
C THR A 74 29.63 -3.49 -24.12
N LEU A 75 29.30 -3.07 -25.36
CA LEU A 75 28.00 -3.30 -26.03
C LEU A 75 27.41 -4.71 -25.83
N GLY A 76 26.11 -4.78 -25.52
CA GLY A 76 25.35 -6.03 -25.40
C GLY A 76 24.80 -6.55 -26.73
N SER A 77 24.49 -7.86 -26.82
CA SER A 77 24.03 -8.52 -28.06
C SER A 77 22.87 -7.80 -28.78
N LYS A 78 21.84 -7.35 -28.03
CA LYS A 78 20.71 -6.57 -28.58
C LYS A 78 21.09 -5.19 -29.14
N GLN A 79 22.12 -4.56 -28.57
CA GLN A 79 22.64 -3.27 -29.04
C GLN A 79 23.46 -3.47 -30.32
N ILE A 80 24.23 -4.57 -30.39
CA ILE A 80 24.96 -5.00 -31.60
C ILE A 80 23.97 -5.31 -32.75
N ASP A 81 22.84 -5.99 -32.46
CA ASP A 81 21.75 -6.20 -33.43
C ASP A 81 21.07 -4.89 -33.90
N GLY A 82 21.13 -3.83 -33.10
CA GLY A 82 20.63 -2.50 -33.49
C GLY A 82 21.62 -1.74 -34.38
N TYR A 83 22.93 -1.92 -34.18
CA TYR A 83 23.97 -1.40 -35.07
C TYR A 83 23.93 -2.07 -36.45
N PHE A 84 23.82 -3.40 -36.51
CA PHE A 84 23.81 -4.12 -37.79
C PHE A 84 22.52 -3.90 -38.60
N ARG A 85 21.38 -3.56 -37.96
CA ARG A 85 20.19 -3.05 -38.66
C ARG A 85 20.48 -1.73 -39.36
N PHE A 86 20.83 -0.70 -38.59
CA PHE A 86 21.23 0.60 -39.12
C PHE A 86 22.27 0.49 -40.26
N LYS A 87 23.27 -0.38 -40.15
CA LYS A 87 24.28 -0.57 -41.20
C LYS A 87 23.73 -1.22 -42.47
N LYS A 88 22.84 -2.19 -42.36
CA LYS A 88 22.12 -2.78 -43.50
C LYS A 88 21.27 -1.71 -44.20
N ASP A 89 20.51 -0.95 -43.41
CA ASP A 89 19.57 0.03 -43.95
C ASP A 89 20.34 1.17 -44.66
N LYS A 90 21.45 1.66 -44.06
CA LYS A 90 22.40 2.66 -44.61
C LYS A 90 22.95 2.33 -46.00
N THR A 91 23.00 1.06 -46.42
CA THR A 91 23.41 0.71 -47.80
C THR A 91 22.36 1.00 -48.88
N SER A 92 21.12 1.33 -48.50
CA SER A 92 19.97 1.59 -49.38
C SER A 92 19.87 3.06 -49.80
N GLY A 93 21.01 3.67 -50.17
CA GLY A 93 21.23 5.11 -50.05
C GLY A 93 20.35 6.04 -50.90
N VAL A 94 19.60 6.92 -50.22
CA VAL A 94 19.05 8.19 -50.76
C VAL A 94 19.35 9.30 -49.74
N ALA A 95 19.72 10.50 -50.19
CA ALA A 95 20.09 11.60 -49.29
C ALA A 95 19.76 12.98 -49.85
N ASN A 96 19.16 13.87 -49.04
CA ASN A 96 19.54 15.29 -49.01
C ASN A 96 18.98 16.11 -47.83
N LYS A 97 19.89 16.85 -47.19
CA LYS A 97 19.78 18.20 -46.57
C LYS A 97 18.75 18.51 -45.46
N THR A 98 19.10 19.57 -44.73
CA THR A 98 18.59 19.96 -43.41
C THR A 98 18.15 21.43 -43.38
N LYS A 99 17.33 21.79 -42.38
CA LYS A 99 17.24 23.15 -41.80
C LYS A 99 16.97 23.06 -40.29
N SER A 100 17.22 24.14 -39.56
CA SER A 100 17.28 24.18 -38.09
C SER A 100 16.50 25.35 -37.49
N GLY A 101 16.25 25.31 -36.18
CA GLY A 101 15.57 26.35 -35.40
C GLY A 101 14.65 25.81 -34.30
N LEU A 102 14.46 26.45 -33.15
CA LEU A 102 15.37 26.69 -32.01
C LEU A 102 14.65 27.60 -30.98
N LEU A 103 14.36 27.11 -29.76
CA LEU A 103 13.80 27.84 -28.58
C LEU A 103 12.41 28.53 -28.78
N SER A 104 11.58 28.93 -27.79
CA SER A 104 11.42 28.72 -26.32
C SER A 104 9.98 29.20 -25.90
N LEU A 105 9.52 29.66 -24.70
CA LEU A 105 10.04 29.97 -23.34
C LEU A 105 8.85 30.07 -22.31
N LEU A 106 9.15 30.06 -20.99
CA LEU A 106 8.48 30.68 -19.80
C LEU A 106 6.94 30.69 -19.51
N LEU A 107 6.53 30.14 -18.34
CA LEU A 107 5.81 30.74 -17.16
C LEU A 107 5.48 29.64 -16.10
N VAL A 108 5.43 29.77 -14.75
CA VAL A 108 5.69 30.80 -13.70
C VAL A 108 4.46 31.64 -13.18
N PHE A 109 4.46 31.98 -11.87
CA PHE A 109 3.43 32.68 -11.01
C PHE A 109 2.18 31.87 -10.57
N LEU A 110 1.63 31.95 -9.34
CA LEU A 110 2.11 32.47 -8.03
C LEU A 110 1.34 31.82 -6.83
N ILE A 111 1.76 32.10 -5.59
CA ILE A 111 1.12 31.78 -4.30
C ILE A 111 0.40 33.00 -3.70
N ALA A 112 -0.75 32.79 -3.04
CA ALA A 112 -1.29 33.62 -1.94
C ALA A 112 -2.05 32.67 -0.99
N LEU A 113 -1.72 32.53 0.30
CA LEU A 113 -1.85 33.46 1.44
C LEU A 113 -3.29 33.66 1.94
N ILE A 114 -3.57 33.08 3.12
CA ILE A 114 -4.57 33.56 4.09
C ILE A 114 -3.88 33.53 5.46
N ASN A 115 -3.94 34.65 6.20
CA ASN A 115 -3.54 34.74 7.59
C ASN A 115 -4.79 34.97 8.46
N SER A 116 -4.77 34.48 9.70
CA SER A 116 -5.75 34.87 10.73
C SER A 116 -5.05 34.85 12.10
N PRO A 117 -5.18 35.90 12.92
CA PRO A 117 -4.57 35.92 14.25
C PRO A 117 -5.37 35.09 15.24
N ALA A 118 -4.69 34.28 16.05
CA ALA A 118 -5.28 33.62 17.21
C ALA A 118 -4.96 34.42 18.48
N ILE A 119 -5.97 34.69 19.30
CA ILE A 119 -5.82 35.35 20.60
C ILE A 119 -5.46 34.28 21.64
N ALA A 120 -4.45 34.56 22.49
CA ALA A 120 -4.02 33.69 23.57
C ALA A 120 -4.33 34.31 24.95
N GLN A 121 -4.78 33.50 25.90
CA GLN A 121 -4.86 33.87 27.32
C GLN A 121 -3.52 33.54 28.02
N PRO A 122 -3.15 34.27 29.09
CA PRO A 122 -1.91 34.01 29.83
C PRO A 122 -2.00 32.76 30.72
N ALA A 123 -0.87 32.05 30.84
CA ALA A 123 -0.66 30.97 31.80
C ALA A 123 0.48 31.32 32.79
N GLN A 124 0.62 30.56 33.88
CA GLN A 124 1.54 30.87 34.97
C GLN A 124 3.03 30.61 34.68
N GLN A 125 3.88 31.08 35.59
CA GLN A 125 5.34 31.11 35.48
C GLN A 125 6.03 29.73 35.44
N PRO A 126 7.28 29.68 34.94
CA PRO A 126 7.74 28.53 34.16
C PRO A 126 8.32 27.37 34.99
N GLY A 127 7.86 26.16 34.67
CA GLY A 127 8.74 24.99 34.66
C GLY A 127 9.73 25.07 33.48
N SER A 128 10.73 24.19 33.45
CA SER A 128 11.62 24.07 32.29
C SER A 128 10.82 23.72 31.04
N LEU A 129 10.82 24.59 30.02
CA LEU A 129 10.16 24.37 28.71
C LEU A 129 10.55 23.03 28.04
N LEU A 130 11.70 22.45 28.41
CA LEU A 130 12.20 21.17 27.89
C LEU A 130 11.76 19.94 28.72
N ALA A 131 11.00 20.14 29.79
CA ALA A 131 10.49 19.07 30.66
C ALA A 131 9.02 18.71 30.42
N GLU A 132 8.26 19.58 29.74
CA GLU A 132 6.85 19.31 29.42
C GLU A 132 6.75 18.33 28.24
N GLY A 133 6.17 17.15 28.49
CA GLY A 133 5.91 16.15 27.45
C GLY A 133 5.09 16.69 26.27
N GLY A 134 4.19 17.65 26.54
CA GLY A 134 3.45 18.37 25.51
C GLY A 134 4.35 19.19 24.57
N ILE A 135 5.38 19.88 25.07
CA ILE A 135 6.33 20.61 24.23
C ILE A 135 7.18 19.62 23.42
N ILE A 136 7.63 18.52 24.03
CA ILE A 136 8.38 17.45 23.34
C ILE A 136 7.54 16.84 22.19
N ILE A 137 6.26 16.54 22.42
CA ILE A 137 5.37 15.95 21.41
C ILE A 137 4.96 16.98 20.34
N THR A 138 4.79 18.26 20.70
CA THR A 138 4.59 19.34 19.73
C THR A 138 5.82 19.49 18.83
N LEU A 139 7.02 19.40 19.39
CA LEU A 139 8.27 19.40 18.63
C LEU A 139 8.39 18.16 17.73
N ILE A 140 8.01 16.96 18.18
CA ILE A 140 7.94 15.76 17.33
C ILE A 140 6.94 15.95 16.17
N LEU A 141 5.75 16.50 16.45
CA LEU A 141 4.72 16.77 15.43
C LEU A 141 5.15 17.87 14.43
N ILE A 142 5.98 18.82 14.83
CA ILE A 142 6.62 19.80 13.94
C ILE A 142 7.82 19.18 13.18
N MET A 143 8.53 18.24 13.79
CA MET A 143 9.63 17.53 13.14
C MET A 143 9.16 16.60 12.01
N ILE A 144 7.95 16.04 12.07
CA ILE A 144 7.38 15.23 10.98
C ILE A 144 7.34 15.98 9.63
N PRO A 145 6.70 17.17 9.50
CA PRO A 145 6.72 17.93 8.25
C PRO A 145 8.10 18.49 7.90
N VAL A 146 8.98 18.78 8.88
CA VAL A 146 10.38 19.17 8.60
C VAL A 146 11.16 18.01 7.98
N LEU A 147 11.07 16.80 8.54
CA LEU A 147 11.69 15.59 7.98
C LEU A 147 11.09 15.23 6.62
N ALA A 148 9.77 15.35 6.44
CA ALA A 148 9.12 15.18 5.14
C ALA A 148 9.61 16.22 4.12
N GLY A 149 9.83 17.47 4.54
CA GLY A 149 10.42 18.53 3.73
C GLY A 149 11.86 18.25 3.33
N ILE A 150 12.70 17.74 4.25
CA ILE A 150 14.06 17.29 3.97
C ILE A 150 14.06 16.12 2.98
N ILE A 151 13.19 15.12 3.18
CA ILE A 151 13.03 13.98 2.26
C ILE A 151 12.58 14.46 0.87
N PHE A 152 11.61 15.37 0.80
CA PHE A 152 11.16 15.96 -0.46
C PHE A 152 12.26 16.77 -1.16
N MET A 153 13.07 17.51 -0.39
CA MET A 153 14.23 18.23 -0.89
C MET A 153 15.29 17.27 -1.45
N ILE A 154 15.61 16.18 -0.74
CA ILE A 154 16.53 15.12 -1.22
C ILE A 154 16.02 14.51 -2.53
N ILE A 155 14.73 14.18 -2.59
CA ILE A 155 14.09 13.64 -3.82
C ILE A 155 14.19 14.67 -4.96
N LYS A 156 13.87 15.94 -4.71
CA LYS A 156 13.91 17.00 -5.71
C LYS A 156 15.34 17.26 -6.22
N ILE A 157 16.33 17.35 -5.34
CA ILE A 157 17.74 17.53 -5.70
C ILE A 157 18.26 16.32 -6.47
N ARG A 158 17.98 15.08 -6.00
CA ARG A 158 18.38 13.86 -6.72
C ARG A 158 17.78 13.82 -8.12
N ASN A 159 16.50 14.17 -8.28
CA ASN A 159 15.84 14.22 -9.59
C ASN A 159 16.48 15.30 -10.49
N VAL A 160 16.88 16.45 -9.96
CA VAL A 160 17.60 17.50 -10.73
C VAL A 160 19.00 17.05 -11.14
N LEU A 161 19.76 16.42 -10.25
CA LEU A 161 21.07 15.83 -10.56
C LEU A 161 20.96 14.73 -11.63
N GLN A 162 19.92 13.88 -11.55
CA GLN A 162 19.63 12.85 -12.55
C GLN A 162 19.20 13.44 -13.90
N LEU A 163 18.42 14.53 -13.93
CA LEU A 163 18.10 15.25 -15.16
C LEU A 163 19.35 15.87 -15.81
N TYR A 164 20.26 16.43 -15.02
CA TYR A 164 21.55 16.95 -15.50
C TYR A 164 22.45 15.83 -16.06
N GLN A 165 22.57 14.72 -15.32
CA GLN A 165 23.36 13.55 -15.75
C GLN A 165 22.79 12.91 -17.01
N ASN A 166 21.46 12.75 -17.11
CA ASN A 166 20.80 12.28 -18.33
C ASN A 166 21.02 13.24 -19.52
N LYS A 167 21.01 14.56 -19.29
CA LYS A 167 21.31 15.54 -20.34
C LYS A 167 22.77 15.48 -20.81
N GLN A 168 23.71 15.06 -19.96
CA GLN A 168 25.08 14.75 -20.39
C GLN A 168 25.16 13.40 -21.12
N ASN A 169 24.57 12.34 -20.57
CA ASN A 169 24.60 11.00 -21.17
C ASN A 169 23.94 10.98 -22.55
N LEU A 170 22.86 11.74 -22.76
CA LEU A 170 22.28 11.95 -24.09
C LEU A 170 23.30 12.58 -25.05
N LYS A 171 23.96 13.69 -24.68
CA LYS A 171 25.00 14.31 -25.53
C LYS A 171 26.18 13.38 -25.83
N GLU A 172 26.56 12.53 -24.87
CA GLU A 172 27.61 11.53 -25.06
C GLU A 172 27.15 10.41 -26.00
N ALA A 173 25.86 10.04 -25.95
CA ALA A 173 25.22 9.11 -26.88
C ALA A 173 25.08 9.69 -28.29
N GLU A 174 24.86 11.01 -28.42
CA GLU A 174 24.91 11.69 -29.72
C GLU A 174 26.30 11.57 -30.35
N LYS A 175 27.36 11.91 -29.61
CA LYS A 175 28.74 11.74 -30.09
C LYS A 175 29.08 10.28 -30.42
N LEU A 176 28.62 9.32 -29.61
CA LEU A 176 28.86 7.89 -29.85
C LEU A 176 28.12 7.39 -31.10
N ALA A 177 26.89 7.85 -31.34
CA ALA A 177 26.15 7.58 -32.57
C ALA A 177 26.87 8.20 -33.78
N ASP A 178 27.29 9.45 -33.68
CA ASP A 178 28.06 10.13 -34.75
C ASP A 178 29.36 9.37 -35.05
N TYR A 179 30.10 8.93 -34.01
CA TYR A 179 31.30 8.10 -34.15
C TYR A 179 31.00 6.79 -34.88
N LEU A 180 30.05 5.98 -34.39
CA LEU A 180 29.63 4.71 -34.98
C LEU A 180 29.08 4.86 -36.41
N SER A 181 28.49 6.01 -36.74
CA SER A 181 28.00 6.28 -38.10
C SER A 181 29.13 6.53 -39.11
N ASN A 182 30.28 7.02 -38.64
CA ASN A 182 31.44 7.43 -39.44
C ASN A 182 32.58 6.41 -39.43
N SER A 183 32.74 5.60 -38.38
CA SER A 183 33.79 4.57 -38.23
C SER A 183 33.50 3.32 -39.06
N ASN A 184 33.50 3.48 -40.39
CA ASN A 184 33.06 2.47 -41.35
C ASN A 184 34.11 1.36 -41.64
N SER A 185 34.81 0.87 -40.61
CA SER A 185 35.87 -0.15 -40.76
C SER A 185 35.32 -1.58 -40.67
N GLN A 186 35.89 -2.49 -41.49
CA GLN A 186 35.60 -3.93 -41.42
C GLN A 186 36.07 -4.56 -40.09
N GLU A 187 37.12 -3.98 -39.49
CA GLU A 187 37.67 -4.37 -38.19
C GLU A 187 36.64 -4.23 -37.06
N LEU A 188 35.86 -3.14 -37.04
CA LEU A 188 34.81 -2.92 -36.04
C LEU A 188 33.71 -3.98 -36.13
N ASP A 189 33.26 -4.30 -37.35
CA ASP A 189 32.24 -5.33 -37.56
C ASP A 189 32.71 -6.71 -37.06
N ALA A 190 33.98 -7.06 -37.33
CA ALA A 190 34.58 -8.32 -36.88
C ALA A 190 34.69 -8.42 -35.35
N VAL A 191 35.07 -7.32 -34.67
CA VAL A 191 35.08 -7.23 -33.20
C VAL A 191 33.67 -7.39 -32.63
N LEU A 192 32.68 -6.71 -33.20
CA LEU A 192 31.29 -6.78 -32.73
C LEU A 192 30.64 -8.14 -32.99
N LEU A 193 30.92 -8.79 -34.12
CA LEU A 193 30.47 -10.17 -34.39
C LEU A 193 31.06 -11.18 -33.42
N LYS A 194 32.39 -11.11 -33.18
CA LYS A 194 33.08 -11.97 -32.21
C LYS A 194 32.57 -11.74 -30.78
N ARG A 195 32.30 -10.48 -30.41
CA ARG A 195 31.69 -10.13 -29.12
C ARG A 195 30.25 -10.65 -29.00
N LYS A 196 29.44 -10.55 -30.06
CA LYS A 196 28.07 -11.11 -30.07
C LYS A 196 28.10 -12.62 -29.87
N GLN A 197 28.96 -13.36 -30.59
CA GLN A 197 29.12 -14.81 -30.40
C GLN A 197 29.47 -15.19 -28.95
N ALA A 198 30.30 -14.40 -28.27
CA ALA A 198 30.64 -14.61 -26.87
C ALA A 198 29.53 -14.22 -25.87
N LEU A 199 28.62 -13.30 -26.24
CA LEU A 199 27.49 -12.86 -25.41
C LEU A 199 26.25 -13.74 -25.59
N ASP A 200 26.05 -14.30 -26.78
CA ASP A 200 25.00 -15.28 -27.08
C ASP A 200 25.40 -16.70 -26.65
N TYR A 201 26.64 -16.91 -26.17
CA TYR A 201 27.10 -18.16 -25.59
C TYR A 201 26.43 -18.43 -24.23
N THR A 202 25.30 -19.13 -24.27
CA THR A 202 24.64 -19.67 -23.08
C THR A 202 25.05 -21.12 -22.84
N LEU A 203 25.51 -21.44 -21.63
CA LEU A 203 25.55 -22.83 -21.16
C LEU A 203 24.14 -23.43 -21.23
N LYS A 204 24.03 -24.63 -21.78
CA LYS A 204 22.79 -25.42 -21.93
C LYS A 204 22.32 -26.02 -20.61
N HIS A 205 23.12 -25.88 -19.54
CA HIS A 205 22.87 -26.44 -18.21
C HIS A 205 22.83 -27.98 -18.23
N ASN A 206 23.56 -28.59 -19.17
CA ASN A 206 23.77 -30.03 -19.30
C ASN A 206 25.22 -30.40 -19.69
N GLU A 207 26.17 -29.50 -19.43
CA GLU A 207 27.59 -29.72 -19.66
C GLU A 207 28.22 -30.75 -18.69
N LEU A 208 27.61 -30.93 -17.52
CA LEU A 208 28.06 -31.82 -16.45
C LEU A 208 27.00 -32.88 -16.06
N SER A 209 25.94 -33.02 -16.85
CA SER A 209 24.87 -34.01 -16.65
C SER A 209 24.49 -34.65 -17.98
N GLY A 210 24.17 -35.94 -17.99
CA GLY A 210 23.74 -36.62 -19.21
C GLY A 210 22.54 -35.93 -19.87
N GLN A 211 22.45 -36.00 -21.21
CA GLN A 211 21.35 -35.42 -21.99
C GLN A 211 20.02 -36.17 -21.85
N LEU A 212 19.96 -37.18 -20.96
CA LEU A 212 18.78 -37.99 -20.71
C LEU A 212 17.74 -37.16 -19.94
N THR A 213 16.56 -36.98 -20.54
CA THR A 213 15.37 -36.52 -19.82
C THR A 213 15.04 -37.50 -18.70
N PRO A 214 14.81 -37.05 -17.45
CA PRO A 214 14.38 -37.94 -16.37
C PRO A 214 13.05 -38.62 -16.73
N SER A 215 13.12 -39.92 -17.00
CA SER A 215 11.94 -40.77 -17.19
C SER A 215 11.62 -41.53 -15.92
N ASP A 216 10.34 -41.74 -15.67
CA ASP A 216 9.81 -42.52 -14.56
C ASP A 216 8.64 -43.36 -15.05
N ASP A 217 8.95 -44.32 -15.92
CA ASP A 217 8.00 -45.26 -16.53
C ASP A 217 7.31 -46.19 -15.51
N LYS A 218 7.64 -46.04 -14.21
CA LYS A 218 7.07 -46.79 -13.08
C LYS A 218 6.26 -45.92 -12.10
N GLY A 219 6.22 -44.59 -12.28
CA GLY A 219 5.45 -43.67 -11.44
C GLY A 219 5.94 -43.53 -9.99
N LEU A 220 7.22 -43.83 -9.73
CA LEU A 220 7.83 -43.82 -8.39
C LEU A 220 8.31 -42.42 -7.97
N LEU A 221 8.60 -41.51 -8.92
CA LEU A 221 9.23 -40.21 -8.73
C LEU A 221 8.22 -39.06 -8.91
N THR A 222 7.34 -38.91 -7.93
CA THR A 222 6.32 -37.84 -7.92
C THR A 222 6.94 -36.44 -7.72
N GLY A 223 7.31 -35.80 -8.83
CA GLY A 223 7.61 -34.36 -8.88
C GLY A 223 9.07 -34.00 -9.21
N VAL A 224 9.61 -34.53 -10.31
CA VAL A 224 10.91 -34.10 -10.87
C VAL A 224 10.95 -32.57 -11.03
N ASN A 225 11.81 -31.90 -10.23
CA ASN A 225 11.95 -30.45 -10.24
C ASN A 225 13.09 -30.02 -11.19
N SER A 226 12.74 -29.53 -12.38
CA SER A 226 13.70 -29.09 -13.40
C SER A 226 14.35 -27.71 -13.17
N ASN A 227 14.23 -27.12 -11.98
CA ASN A 227 14.92 -25.86 -11.65
C ASN A 227 16.26 -26.18 -10.98
N LEU A 228 17.40 -25.86 -11.62
CA LEU A 228 18.77 -25.99 -11.07
C LEU A 228 19.10 -24.98 -9.94
N ALA A 229 18.10 -24.56 -9.15
CA ALA A 229 18.30 -23.67 -8.01
C ALA A 229 18.69 -24.47 -6.76
N LEU A 230 19.58 -23.92 -5.94
CA LEU A 230 19.99 -24.52 -4.66
C LEU A 230 18.76 -24.80 -3.78
N PRO A 231 18.57 -26.03 -3.24
CA PRO A 231 17.35 -26.41 -2.52
C PRO A 231 16.99 -25.49 -1.34
N PHE A 232 18.00 -24.89 -0.71
CA PHE A 232 17.88 -24.00 0.45
C PHE A 232 17.74 -22.50 0.09
N VAL A 233 17.96 -22.10 -1.17
CA VAL A 233 17.71 -20.73 -1.65
C VAL A 233 16.96 -20.75 -2.98
N SER A 234 15.64 -20.67 -2.90
CA SER A 234 14.79 -20.48 -4.08
C SER A 234 15.01 -19.07 -4.65
N ALA A 235 15.75 -18.97 -5.76
CA ALA A 235 15.90 -17.73 -6.50
C ALA A 235 14.53 -17.23 -6.98
N LYS A 236 14.06 -16.12 -6.40
CA LYS A 236 12.75 -15.55 -6.69
C LYS A 236 12.71 -14.98 -8.11
N LYS A 237 11.63 -15.26 -8.83
CA LYS A 237 11.53 -14.93 -10.26
C LYS A 237 11.02 -13.50 -10.46
N HIS A 238 11.75 -12.73 -11.26
CA HIS A 238 11.37 -11.40 -11.69
C HIS A 238 10.05 -11.39 -12.48
N ALA A 239 9.34 -10.27 -12.42
CA ALA A 239 8.06 -10.05 -13.08
C ALA A 239 8.25 -9.95 -14.60
N THR A 240 7.43 -10.70 -15.36
CA THR A 240 7.44 -10.60 -16.82
C THR A 240 6.91 -9.24 -17.28
N LYS A 241 7.70 -8.53 -18.09
CA LYS A 241 7.29 -7.30 -18.79
C LYS A 241 6.12 -7.67 -19.72
N ARG A 242 4.93 -7.15 -19.43
CA ARG A 242 3.65 -7.45 -20.10
C ARG A 242 3.11 -6.16 -20.78
N PRO A 243 2.08 -6.21 -21.66
CA PRO A 243 1.97 -5.27 -22.79
C PRO A 243 1.69 -3.83 -22.38
N GLY A 244 1.95 -2.91 -23.32
CA GLY A 244 1.84 -1.46 -23.12
C GLY A 244 0.48 -1.03 -22.59
N ILE A 245 0.42 -0.74 -21.29
CA ILE A 245 -0.74 -0.13 -20.65
C ILE A 245 -0.70 1.37 -20.94
N ASP A 246 -1.83 1.93 -21.34
CA ASP A 246 -2.04 3.39 -21.49
C ASP A 246 -1.31 4.17 -20.36
N PRO A 247 -0.35 5.06 -20.70
CA PRO A 247 0.37 5.85 -19.72
C PRO A 247 -0.53 6.74 -18.86
N ALA A 248 -1.67 7.23 -19.36
CA ALA A 248 -2.59 8.07 -18.61
C ALA A 248 -3.32 7.28 -17.52
N LEU A 249 -3.81 6.07 -17.85
CA LEU A 249 -4.36 5.13 -16.87
C LEU A 249 -3.30 4.59 -15.90
N SER A 250 -2.09 4.29 -16.38
CA SER A 250 -0.96 3.90 -15.51
C SER A 250 -0.67 4.98 -14.48
N LYS A 251 -0.57 6.25 -14.91
CA LYS A 251 -0.38 7.40 -14.02
C LYS A 251 -1.50 7.50 -12.99
N LEU A 252 -2.77 7.41 -13.41
CA LEU A 252 -3.92 7.46 -12.49
C LEU A 252 -3.83 6.38 -11.39
N ILE A 253 -3.57 5.13 -11.77
CA ILE A 253 -3.46 4.00 -10.82
C ILE A 253 -2.31 4.20 -9.84
N LEU A 254 -1.14 4.65 -10.32
CA LEU A 254 0.02 4.91 -9.45
C LEU A 254 -0.23 6.07 -8.47
N TRP A 255 -1.08 7.03 -8.82
CA TRP A 255 -1.53 8.08 -7.89
C TRP A 255 -2.52 7.55 -6.84
N PHE A 256 -3.47 6.68 -7.20
CA PHE A 256 -4.30 5.96 -6.20
C PHE A 256 -3.44 5.18 -5.20
N VAL A 257 -2.48 4.38 -5.70
CA VAL A 257 -1.59 3.57 -4.85
C VAL A 257 -0.68 4.47 -3.98
N GLY A 258 -0.17 5.57 -4.52
CA GLY A 258 0.65 6.54 -3.79
C GLY A 258 -0.12 7.24 -2.67
N SER A 259 -1.33 7.73 -2.94
CA SER A 259 -2.22 8.31 -1.92
C SER A 259 -2.61 7.28 -0.87
N ALA A 260 -2.94 6.05 -1.27
CA ALA A 260 -3.23 4.97 -0.33
C ALA A 260 -2.04 4.72 0.61
N THR A 261 -0.81 4.62 0.06
CA THR A 261 0.42 4.40 0.83
C THR A 261 0.67 5.52 1.85
N PHE A 262 0.37 6.78 1.51
CA PHE A 262 0.42 7.90 2.45
C PHE A 262 -0.58 7.71 3.61
N TRP A 263 -1.84 7.39 3.31
CA TRP A 263 -2.87 7.18 4.34
C TRP A 263 -2.61 5.97 5.23
N LEU A 264 -1.96 4.91 4.71
CA LEU A 264 -1.50 3.78 5.51
C LEU A 264 -0.48 4.23 6.55
N LEU A 265 0.55 4.99 6.12
CA LEU A 265 1.55 5.53 7.05
C LEU A 265 0.91 6.46 8.08
N PHE A 266 0.11 7.43 7.65
CA PHE A 266 -0.54 8.37 8.57
C PHE A 266 -1.46 7.65 9.56
N GLY A 267 -2.44 6.90 9.06
CA GLY A 267 -3.43 6.22 9.90
C GLY A 267 -2.81 5.21 10.85
N THR A 268 -1.78 4.47 10.44
CA THR A 268 -1.11 3.50 11.33
C THR A 268 -0.10 4.13 12.28
N THR A 269 0.44 5.32 11.98
CA THR A 269 1.21 6.12 12.97
C THR A 269 0.30 6.63 14.09
N VAL A 270 -0.92 7.08 13.76
CA VAL A 270 -1.94 7.42 14.77
C VAL A 270 -2.35 6.17 15.55
N GLY A 271 -2.53 5.03 14.88
CA GLY A 271 -2.84 3.74 15.50
C GLY A 271 -1.77 3.25 16.48
N GLU A 272 -0.49 3.38 16.13
CA GLU A 272 0.65 3.01 16.99
C GLU A 272 0.73 3.90 18.23
N TYR A 273 0.57 5.22 18.06
CA TYR A 273 0.53 6.17 19.15
C TYR A 273 -0.65 5.92 20.11
N LEU A 274 -1.82 5.57 19.60
CA LEU A 274 -2.95 5.07 20.41
C LEU A 274 -2.63 3.73 21.09
N GLY A 275 -1.84 2.87 20.44
CA GLY A 275 -1.30 1.64 21.01
C GLY A 275 -0.50 1.91 22.28
N ILE A 276 0.42 2.88 22.21
CA ILE A 276 1.25 3.36 23.31
C ILE A 276 0.40 3.96 24.44
N LYS A 277 -0.67 4.71 24.15
CA LYS A 277 -1.53 5.34 25.18
C LYS A 277 -2.26 4.38 26.13
N PHE A 278 -2.34 3.08 25.84
CA PHE A 278 -2.81 2.09 26.83
C PHE A 278 -1.70 1.61 27.78
N VAL A 279 -0.42 1.80 27.42
CA VAL A 279 0.74 1.43 28.22
C VAL A 279 1.24 2.63 29.03
N ALA A 280 1.18 3.83 28.44
CA ALA A 280 1.47 5.11 29.08
C ALA A 280 0.36 6.14 28.74
N PRO A 281 -0.75 6.19 29.50
CA PRO A 281 -1.85 7.13 29.27
C PRO A 281 -1.41 8.60 29.34
N ASP A 282 -0.56 8.91 30.33
CA ASP A 282 -0.07 10.26 30.65
C ASP A 282 1.13 10.70 29.81
N VAL A 283 1.33 10.10 28.63
CA VAL A 283 2.38 10.51 27.68
C VAL A 283 2.18 11.94 27.16
N ASP A 284 0.93 12.44 27.18
CA ASP A 284 0.55 13.84 27.01
C ASP A 284 -0.88 14.11 27.51
N HIS A 285 -1.22 15.40 27.58
CA HIS A 285 -2.54 15.87 28.04
C HIS A 285 -3.24 16.79 27.01
N PHE A 286 -2.91 16.70 25.71
CA PHE A 286 -3.52 17.56 24.69
C PHE A 286 -4.88 17.02 24.22
N SER A 287 -5.89 17.91 24.16
CA SER A 287 -7.26 17.53 23.77
C SER A 287 -7.36 16.96 22.35
N TRP A 288 -6.60 17.49 21.38
CA TRP A 288 -6.54 16.97 20.00
C TRP A 288 -5.73 15.67 19.85
N LEU A 289 -4.93 15.29 20.86
CA LEU A 289 -4.23 14.00 20.91
C LEU A 289 -4.90 12.99 21.86
N SER A 290 -6.03 13.35 22.46
CA SER A 290 -6.79 12.45 23.33
C SER A 290 -7.26 11.20 22.58
N PHE A 291 -7.30 10.07 23.30
CA PHE A 291 -7.67 8.77 22.71
C PHE A 291 -9.02 8.82 21.97
N GLY A 292 -10.02 9.49 22.56
CA GLY A 292 -11.36 9.63 21.99
C GLY A 292 -11.43 10.40 20.67
N ARG A 293 -10.51 11.34 20.40
CA ARG A 293 -10.43 12.05 19.11
C ARG A 293 -9.56 11.33 18.09
N LEU A 294 -8.45 10.73 18.53
CA LEU A 294 -7.53 10.06 17.62
C LEU A 294 -7.98 8.66 17.21
N ARG A 295 -8.77 7.92 18.02
CA ARG A 295 -9.37 6.64 17.61
C ARG A 295 -10.13 6.75 16.27
N PRO A 296 -11.10 7.66 16.10
CA PRO A 296 -11.81 7.78 14.83
C PRO A 296 -10.92 8.35 13.71
N VAL A 297 -9.89 9.13 14.01
CA VAL A 297 -8.88 9.53 13.00
C VAL A 297 -8.14 8.31 12.46
N HIS A 298 -7.69 7.41 13.34
CA HIS A 298 -7.04 6.15 12.93
C HIS A 298 -7.96 5.28 12.07
N THR A 299 -9.20 4.98 12.53
CA THR A 299 -10.13 4.10 11.80
C THR A 299 -10.45 4.67 10.42
N ASN A 300 -10.84 5.94 10.33
CA ASN A 300 -11.23 6.57 9.05
C ASN A 300 -10.04 6.72 8.10
N ALA A 301 -8.83 7.03 8.60
CA ALA A 301 -7.63 7.09 7.76
C ALA A 301 -7.24 5.73 7.17
N VAL A 302 -7.39 4.62 7.91
CA VAL A 302 -7.05 3.29 7.37
C VAL A 302 -8.19 2.67 6.53
N PHE A 303 -9.45 3.01 6.81
CA PHE A 303 -10.63 2.57 6.05
C PHE A 303 -10.83 3.38 4.75
N TRP A 304 -11.11 4.68 4.87
CA TRP A 304 -11.47 5.55 3.74
C TRP A 304 -10.25 6.11 3.01
N GLY A 305 -9.13 6.25 3.72
CA GLY A 305 -7.82 6.58 3.14
C GLY A 305 -7.16 5.36 2.51
N TRP A 306 -6.47 4.53 3.31
CA TRP A 306 -5.66 3.40 2.81
C TRP A 306 -6.47 2.37 2.02
N ALA A 307 -7.39 1.66 2.68
CA ALA A 307 -8.01 0.47 2.08
C ALA A 307 -8.87 0.84 0.86
N SER A 308 -9.68 1.90 0.98
CA SER A 308 -10.56 2.35 -0.12
C SER A 308 -9.78 2.86 -1.35
N LEU A 309 -8.72 3.65 -1.18
CA LEU A 309 -7.91 4.10 -2.33
C LEU A 309 -7.05 2.96 -2.91
N GLY A 310 -6.58 2.03 -2.09
CA GLY A 310 -5.88 0.82 -2.53
C GLY A 310 -6.78 -0.08 -3.37
N MET A 311 -7.98 -0.38 -2.87
CA MET A 311 -9.04 -1.09 -3.59
C MET A 311 -9.34 -0.42 -4.93
N LEU A 312 -9.70 0.87 -4.92
CA LEU A 312 -10.05 1.60 -6.14
C LEU A 312 -8.91 1.64 -7.16
N GLY A 313 -7.67 1.87 -6.73
CA GLY A 313 -6.48 1.83 -7.60
C GLY A 313 -6.30 0.49 -8.30
N LEU A 314 -6.47 -0.63 -7.58
CA LEU A 314 -6.46 -1.95 -8.18
C LEU A 314 -7.70 -2.19 -9.07
N GLY A 315 -8.89 -1.73 -8.67
CA GLY A 315 -10.12 -1.85 -9.45
C GLY A 315 -10.06 -1.14 -10.81
N TYR A 316 -9.47 0.06 -10.87
CA TYR A 316 -9.20 0.79 -12.12
C TYR A 316 -8.26 0.05 -13.08
N TYR A 317 -7.49 -0.94 -12.59
CA TYR A 317 -6.76 -1.88 -13.44
C TYR A 317 -7.58 -3.13 -13.80
N VAL A 318 -8.25 -3.76 -12.83
CA VAL A 318 -8.94 -5.05 -13.02
C VAL A 318 -10.16 -4.92 -13.93
N VAL A 319 -11.04 -3.94 -13.68
CA VAL A 319 -12.33 -3.79 -14.37
C VAL A 319 -12.22 -3.72 -15.90
N PRO A 320 -11.38 -2.82 -16.49
CA PRO A 320 -11.16 -2.81 -17.93
C PRO A 320 -10.45 -4.06 -18.48
N ARG A 321 -9.64 -4.75 -17.67
CA ARG A 321 -8.81 -5.88 -18.12
C ARG A 321 -9.63 -7.14 -18.32
N VAL A 322 -10.49 -7.49 -17.38
CA VAL A 322 -11.29 -8.72 -17.50
C VAL A 322 -12.44 -8.62 -18.51
N GLY A 323 -12.82 -7.40 -18.90
CA GLY A 323 -13.75 -7.16 -20.01
C GLY A 323 -13.08 -6.90 -21.36
N ASN A 324 -11.74 -6.90 -21.44
CA ASN A 324 -10.97 -6.54 -22.63
C ASN A 324 -11.47 -5.24 -23.30
N ALA A 325 -11.53 -4.14 -22.51
CA ALA A 325 -12.00 -2.83 -22.97
C ALA A 325 -11.21 -1.67 -22.32
N PRO A 326 -11.07 -0.50 -22.99
CA PRO A 326 -10.49 0.69 -22.38
C PRO A 326 -11.42 1.26 -21.29
N LEU A 327 -10.82 1.88 -20.26
CA LEU A 327 -11.58 2.57 -19.20
C LEU A 327 -12.43 3.70 -19.80
N ALA A 328 -13.71 3.76 -19.46
CA ALA A 328 -14.66 4.66 -20.12
C ALA A 328 -14.35 6.16 -19.96
N SER A 329 -13.74 6.58 -18.84
CA SER A 329 -13.21 7.94 -18.65
C SER A 329 -12.07 8.00 -17.64
N ILE A 330 -10.89 8.45 -18.06
CA ILE A 330 -9.76 8.73 -17.13
C ILE A 330 -10.05 9.98 -16.28
N LYS A 331 -10.75 10.98 -16.84
CA LYS A 331 -11.14 12.22 -16.13
C LYS A 331 -12.05 11.94 -14.93
N MET A 332 -12.98 10.98 -15.04
CA MET A 332 -13.81 10.56 -13.90
C MET A 332 -12.97 9.95 -12.76
N GLY A 333 -11.97 9.12 -13.09
CA GLY A 333 -11.09 8.52 -12.08
C GLY A 333 -10.22 9.54 -11.34
N TRP A 334 -9.76 10.61 -12.01
CA TRP A 334 -9.10 11.73 -11.33
C TRP A 334 -10.03 12.47 -10.38
N TRP A 335 -11.28 12.73 -10.76
CA TRP A 335 -12.26 13.33 -9.86
C TRP A 335 -12.56 12.44 -8.65
N THR A 336 -12.72 11.13 -8.83
CA THR A 336 -12.82 10.17 -7.72
C THR A 336 -11.62 10.28 -6.77
N LEU A 337 -10.39 10.31 -7.30
CA LEU A 337 -9.18 10.43 -6.49
C LEU A 337 -9.18 11.73 -5.66
N TYR A 338 -9.51 12.86 -6.28
CA TYR A 338 -9.54 14.15 -5.59
C TYR A 338 -10.64 14.22 -4.53
N LEU A 339 -11.86 13.77 -4.85
CA LEU A 339 -13.00 13.80 -3.92
C LEU A 339 -12.80 12.91 -2.69
N ILE A 340 -12.24 11.70 -2.88
CA ILE A 340 -11.95 10.79 -1.76
C ILE A 340 -10.82 11.36 -0.88
N ASN A 341 -9.73 11.86 -1.46
CA ASN A 341 -8.68 12.50 -0.65
C ASN A 341 -9.21 13.76 0.07
N ALA A 342 -10.04 14.58 -0.57
CA ALA A 342 -10.68 15.73 0.08
C ALA A 342 -11.56 15.31 1.26
N SER A 343 -12.38 14.26 1.10
CA SER A 343 -13.16 13.66 2.20
C SER A 343 -12.28 13.26 3.37
N VAL A 344 -11.19 12.53 3.11
CA VAL A 344 -10.33 11.99 4.19
C VAL A 344 -9.51 13.10 4.86
N ILE A 345 -9.06 14.12 4.13
CA ILE A 345 -8.38 15.30 4.70
C ILE A 345 -9.33 16.10 5.60
N ILE A 346 -10.47 16.53 5.05
CA ILE A 346 -11.42 17.40 5.77
C ILE A 346 -12.00 16.65 6.97
N GLY A 347 -12.37 15.38 6.80
CA GLY A 347 -12.86 14.54 7.89
C GLY A 347 -11.82 14.33 8.99
N THR A 348 -10.56 14.05 8.64
CA THR A 348 -9.47 13.94 9.63
C THR A 348 -9.32 15.22 10.45
N LEU A 349 -9.32 16.39 9.80
CA LEU A 349 -9.20 17.69 10.48
C LEU A 349 -10.40 17.95 11.40
N PHE A 350 -11.62 17.62 10.97
CA PHE A 350 -12.83 17.77 11.77
C PHE A 350 -12.81 16.85 13.00
N LEU A 351 -12.42 15.58 12.86
CA LEU A 351 -12.29 14.66 14.00
C LEU A 351 -11.24 15.12 15.02
N MET A 352 -10.09 15.65 14.57
CA MET A 352 -9.08 16.24 15.47
C MET A 352 -9.60 17.50 16.19
N ALA A 353 -10.41 18.33 15.51
CA ALA A 353 -11.12 19.45 16.12
C ALA A 353 -12.22 19.03 17.11
N GLY A 354 -12.68 17.78 17.05
CA GLY A 354 -13.78 17.23 17.85
C GLY A 354 -15.15 17.32 17.17
N ILE A 355 -15.21 17.73 15.91
CA ILE A 355 -16.41 17.76 15.08
C ILE A 355 -16.62 16.34 14.52
N ASN A 356 -17.61 15.63 15.06
CA ASN A 356 -17.96 14.28 14.62
C ASN A 356 -19.49 14.11 14.46
N ASN A 357 -19.87 13.00 13.82
CA ASN A 357 -21.25 12.61 13.56
C ASN A 357 -21.81 11.71 14.68
N GLY A 358 -21.94 12.24 15.90
CA GLY A 358 -22.73 11.64 16.98
C GLY A 358 -22.22 10.32 17.59
N GLY A 359 -21.00 9.87 17.26
CA GLY A 359 -20.40 8.66 17.83
C GLY A 359 -20.69 7.35 17.08
N GLY A 360 -21.26 7.40 15.88
CA GLY A 360 -21.40 6.20 15.03
C GLY A 360 -20.06 5.69 14.50
N GLU A 361 -19.62 4.50 14.92
CA GLU A 361 -18.33 3.92 14.49
C GLU A 361 -18.23 3.76 12.97
N TYR A 362 -17.07 4.12 12.41
CA TYR A 362 -16.78 4.21 10.96
C TYR A 362 -17.65 5.24 10.20
N ARG A 363 -18.57 5.92 10.89
CA ARG A 363 -19.55 6.90 10.41
C ARG A 363 -19.28 8.28 11.01
N GLU A 364 -18.09 8.50 11.57
CA GLU A 364 -17.79 9.67 12.41
C GLU A 364 -17.58 10.96 11.60
N TYR A 365 -17.32 10.86 10.30
CA TYR A 365 -17.35 12.00 9.37
C TYR A 365 -18.78 12.55 9.26
N ILE A 366 -18.95 13.87 9.36
CA ILE A 366 -20.27 14.51 9.15
C ILE A 366 -20.71 14.42 7.68
N TRP A 367 -22.03 14.43 7.43
CA TRP A 367 -22.60 14.15 6.10
C TRP A 367 -22.01 14.98 4.93
N PRO A 368 -21.64 16.27 5.06
CA PRO A 368 -21.06 17.02 3.93
C PRO A 368 -19.67 16.50 3.52
N VAL A 369 -18.93 15.93 4.46
CA VAL A 369 -17.63 15.31 4.21
C VAL A 369 -17.83 13.97 3.51
N GLN A 370 -18.67 13.09 4.06
CA GLN A 370 -18.92 11.78 3.46
C GLN A 370 -19.59 11.87 2.09
N LEU A 371 -20.37 12.93 1.81
CA LEU A 371 -20.93 13.17 0.49
C LEU A 371 -19.85 13.29 -0.60
N LEU A 372 -18.66 13.83 -0.30
CA LEU A 372 -17.54 13.87 -1.24
C LEU A 372 -17.08 12.44 -1.60
N PHE A 373 -16.93 11.57 -0.60
CA PHE A 373 -16.61 10.15 -0.81
C PHE A 373 -17.71 9.45 -1.64
N GLY A 374 -18.98 9.68 -1.31
CA GLY A 374 -20.14 9.14 -2.03
C GLY A 374 -20.20 9.55 -3.50
N ILE A 375 -19.92 10.83 -3.82
CA ILE A 375 -19.83 11.31 -5.21
C ILE A 375 -18.62 10.66 -5.91
N GLY A 376 -17.48 10.50 -5.22
CA GLY A 376 -16.31 9.78 -5.74
C GLY A 376 -16.62 8.32 -6.10
N LEU A 377 -17.43 7.62 -5.30
CA LEU A 377 -17.93 6.28 -5.61
C LEU A 377 -18.95 6.28 -6.75
N LEU A 378 -19.88 7.25 -6.81
CA LEU A 378 -20.86 7.35 -7.89
C LEU A 378 -20.18 7.55 -9.25
N LEU A 379 -19.15 8.42 -9.31
CA LEU A 379 -18.32 8.59 -10.50
C LEU A 379 -17.56 7.30 -10.86
N THR A 380 -17.11 6.53 -9.87
CA THR A 380 -16.49 5.21 -10.08
C THR A 380 -17.48 4.23 -10.69
N LEU A 381 -18.68 4.13 -10.12
CA LEU A 381 -19.73 3.22 -10.57
C LEU A 381 -20.13 3.50 -12.02
N ILE A 382 -20.38 4.77 -12.36
CA ILE A 382 -20.72 5.20 -13.72
C ILE A 382 -19.58 4.85 -14.70
N ASN A 383 -18.32 5.02 -14.29
CA ASN A 383 -17.15 4.71 -15.11
C ASN A 383 -16.95 3.19 -15.30
N PHE A 384 -17.11 2.38 -14.25
CA PHE A 384 -17.03 0.92 -14.32
C PHE A 384 -18.17 0.32 -15.14
N LEU A 385 -19.43 0.77 -14.93
CA LEU A 385 -20.57 0.31 -15.72
C LEU A 385 -20.41 0.67 -17.20
N LYS A 386 -19.99 1.90 -17.54
CA LYS A 386 -19.70 2.29 -18.93
C LYS A 386 -18.52 1.53 -19.55
N THR A 387 -17.59 1.03 -18.72
CA THR A 387 -16.48 0.18 -19.17
C THR A 387 -16.97 -1.25 -19.45
N ILE A 388 -17.81 -1.81 -18.59
CA ILE A 388 -18.38 -3.16 -18.72
C ILE A 388 -19.44 -3.25 -19.83
N ALA A 389 -20.14 -2.15 -20.12
CA ALA A 389 -21.03 -2.03 -21.28
C ALA A 389 -20.25 -2.02 -22.62
N ARG A 390 -18.96 -1.68 -22.60
CA ARG A 390 -18.04 -1.67 -23.76
C ARG A 390 -17.14 -2.91 -23.82
N ARG A 391 -17.41 -3.94 -23.00
CA ARG A 391 -16.61 -5.17 -22.97
C ARG A 391 -16.66 -5.89 -24.32
N THR A 392 -15.58 -6.56 -24.67
CA THR A 392 -15.51 -7.46 -25.84
C THR A 392 -15.75 -8.92 -25.46
N THR A 393 -15.78 -9.25 -24.16
CA THR A 393 -16.14 -10.58 -23.66
C THR A 393 -17.67 -10.75 -23.60
N LYS A 394 -18.20 -11.89 -24.09
CA LYS A 394 -19.64 -12.19 -23.99
C LYS A 394 -20.12 -12.13 -22.54
N GLU A 395 -19.51 -12.94 -21.68
CA GLU A 395 -19.79 -12.97 -20.25
C GLU A 395 -19.02 -11.87 -19.49
N ILE A 396 -19.55 -11.47 -18.34
CA ILE A 396 -18.86 -10.57 -17.39
C ILE A 396 -18.07 -11.46 -16.42
N TYR A 397 -16.75 -11.32 -16.37
CA TYR A 397 -15.91 -12.10 -15.45
C TYR A 397 -16.20 -11.78 -13.98
N ILE A 398 -16.08 -12.77 -13.11
CA ILE A 398 -16.58 -12.73 -11.72
C ILE A 398 -15.95 -11.62 -10.87
N SER A 399 -14.68 -11.25 -11.10
CA SER A 399 -14.07 -10.08 -10.43
C SER A 399 -14.89 -8.80 -10.57
N ASN A 400 -15.53 -8.59 -11.73
CA ASN A 400 -16.35 -7.40 -11.96
C ASN A 400 -17.70 -7.49 -11.25
N TRP A 401 -18.23 -8.69 -10.96
CA TRP A 401 -19.44 -8.85 -10.15
C TRP A 401 -19.15 -8.37 -8.72
N TYR A 402 -18.09 -8.92 -8.11
CA TYR A 402 -17.61 -8.55 -6.78
C TYR A 402 -17.26 -7.05 -6.66
N ILE A 403 -16.45 -6.51 -7.59
CA ILE A 403 -16.03 -5.10 -7.56
C ILE A 403 -17.21 -4.14 -7.76
N VAL A 404 -18.11 -4.39 -8.72
CA VAL A 404 -19.21 -3.46 -9.02
C VAL A 404 -20.33 -3.56 -7.98
N ALA A 405 -20.71 -4.77 -7.55
CA ALA A 405 -21.66 -4.94 -6.47
C ALA A 405 -21.17 -4.24 -5.19
N SER A 406 -19.87 -4.29 -4.93
CA SER A 406 -19.25 -3.60 -3.79
C SER A 406 -19.39 -2.08 -3.85
N VAL A 407 -19.11 -1.46 -5.00
CA VAL A 407 -19.33 0.00 -5.17
C VAL A 407 -20.81 0.35 -5.04
N ILE A 408 -21.73 -0.49 -5.54
CA ILE A 408 -23.18 -0.29 -5.38
C ILE A 408 -23.56 -0.35 -3.89
N PHE A 409 -23.16 -1.38 -3.16
CA PHE A 409 -23.45 -1.50 -1.73
C PHE A 409 -22.85 -0.34 -0.93
N ALA A 410 -21.62 0.09 -1.21
CA ALA A 410 -20.99 1.22 -0.53
C ALA A 410 -21.77 2.55 -0.71
N ILE A 411 -22.44 2.73 -1.85
CA ILE A 411 -23.37 3.86 -2.06
C ILE A 411 -24.68 3.63 -1.28
N VAL A 412 -25.28 2.44 -1.34
CA VAL A 412 -26.53 2.10 -0.62
C VAL A 412 -26.38 2.26 0.89
N ILE A 413 -25.32 1.73 1.50
CA ILE A 413 -25.09 1.87 2.95
C ILE A 413 -24.86 3.33 3.35
N SER A 414 -24.20 4.11 2.49
CA SER A 414 -24.00 5.55 2.73
C SER A 414 -25.33 6.31 2.68
N ILE A 415 -26.23 5.97 1.76
CA ILE A 415 -27.58 6.56 1.71
C ILE A 415 -28.37 6.17 2.97
N VAL A 416 -28.43 4.89 3.32
CA VAL A 416 -29.17 4.39 4.50
C VAL A 416 -28.65 5.02 5.81
N ALA A 417 -27.35 5.26 5.92
CA ALA A 417 -26.73 5.69 7.17
C ALA A 417 -26.66 7.22 7.38
N TYR A 418 -26.78 8.02 6.31
CA TYR A 418 -26.67 9.49 6.36
C TYR A 418 -27.94 10.24 5.94
N VAL A 419 -28.92 9.59 5.30
CA VAL A 419 -30.23 10.19 5.04
C VAL A 419 -31.13 9.96 6.28
N PRO A 420 -31.60 11.01 6.99
CA PRO A 420 -32.22 10.91 8.31
C PRO A 420 -33.71 10.53 8.25
N LEU A 421 -34.02 9.33 7.74
CA LEU A 421 -35.39 8.80 7.59
C LEU A 421 -35.74 7.66 8.56
N TRP A 422 -34.73 6.99 9.13
CA TRP A 422 -34.86 5.74 9.88
C TRP A 422 -34.14 5.77 11.25
N GLN A 423 -33.49 6.88 11.58
CA GLN A 423 -32.54 7.05 12.68
C GLN A 423 -33.23 7.50 13.99
N ASN A 424 -34.39 6.95 14.32
CA ASN A 424 -35.17 7.29 15.52
C ASN A 424 -35.15 6.16 16.56
N GLY A 425 -34.68 6.47 17.78
CA GLY A 425 -34.58 5.50 18.87
C GLY A 425 -33.75 4.27 18.48
N LEU A 426 -34.32 3.08 18.60
CA LEU A 426 -33.67 1.81 18.21
C LEU A 426 -33.29 1.77 16.71
N GLY A 427 -33.95 2.57 15.87
CA GLY A 427 -33.65 2.67 14.44
C GLY A 427 -32.22 3.14 14.17
N GLU A 428 -31.70 4.10 14.94
CA GLU A 428 -30.31 4.56 14.81
C GLU A 428 -29.32 3.44 15.17
N THR A 429 -29.58 2.64 16.22
CA THR A 429 -28.74 1.49 16.58
C THR A 429 -28.75 0.42 15.49
N ILE A 430 -29.91 0.13 14.89
CA ILE A 430 -30.04 -0.83 13.79
C ILE A 430 -29.31 -0.33 12.53
N VAL A 431 -29.49 0.94 12.17
CA VAL A 431 -28.82 1.58 11.02
C VAL A 431 -27.30 1.63 11.22
N GLN A 432 -26.82 1.95 12.44
CA GLN A 432 -25.40 1.94 12.77
C GLN A 432 -24.79 0.54 12.67
N GLY A 433 -25.48 -0.50 13.18
CA GLY A 433 -25.02 -1.90 13.08
C GLY A 433 -24.99 -2.40 11.64
N TYR A 434 -26.01 -2.05 10.85
CA TYR A 434 -26.05 -2.29 9.42
C TYR A 434 -24.87 -1.61 8.71
N TYR A 435 -24.70 -0.29 8.86
CA TYR A 435 -23.61 0.45 8.21
C TYR A 435 -22.22 -0.09 8.57
N MET A 436 -21.97 -0.31 9.87
CA MET A 436 -20.72 -0.85 10.39
C MET A 436 -20.39 -2.21 9.77
N HIS A 437 -21.34 -3.15 9.81
CA HIS A 437 -21.11 -4.50 9.30
C HIS A 437 -21.01 -4.51 7.77
N GLN A 438 -21.98 -3.93 7.07
CA GLN A 438 -21.99 -3.89 5.60
C GLN A 438 -20.78 -3.13 5.03
N GLY A 439 -20.23 -2.15 5.75
CA GLY A 439 -18.96 -1.51 5.41
C GLY A 439 -17.81 -2.53 5.32
N VAL A 440 -17.63 -3.37 6.34
CA VAL A 440 -16.56 -4.38 6.36
C VAL A 440 -16.75 -5.43 5.26
N GLY A 441 -17.95 -6.02 5.12
CA GLY A 441 -18.14 -7.10 4.15
C GLY A 441 -18.47 -6.65 2.73
N MET A 442 -19.43 -5.73 2.55
CA MET A 442 -19.89 -5.36 1.21
C MET A 442 -19.02 -4.30 0.55
N TRP A 443 -18.40 -3.39 1.30
CA TRP A 443 -17.36 -2.52 0.75
C TRP A 443 -16.00 -3.20 0.77
N PHE A 444 -15.38 -3.43 1.93
CA PHE A 444 -13.98 -3.88 1.97
C PHE A 444 -13.78 -5.33 1.48
N MET A 445 -14.50 -6.30 2.03
CA MET A 445 -14.30 -7.72 1.68
C MET A 445 -14.72 -8.03 0.24
N LEU A 446 -15.93 -7.66 -0.17
CA LEU A 446 -16.48 -7.99 -1.50
C LEU A 446 -15.61 -7.42 -2.63
N PHE A 447 -15.17 -6.16 -2.54
CA PHE A 447 -14.25 -5.58 -3.52
C PHE A 447 -12.94 -6.37 -3.58
N THR A 448 -12.37 -6.67 -2.41
CA THR A 448 -11.05 -7.29 -2.29
C THR A 448 -11.07 -8.76 -2.74
N LEU A 449 -12.14 -9.50 -2.50
CA LEU A 449 -12.36 -10.82 -3.11
C LEU A 449 -12.36 -10.72 -4.64
N GLY A 450 -12.98 -9.69 -5.22
CA GLY A 450 -12.90 -9.42 -6.67
C GLY A 450 -11.48 -9.18 -7.19
N ILE A 451 -10.64 -8.49 -6.40
CA ILE A 451 -9.20 -8.32 -6.66
C ILE A 451 -8.47 -9.66 -6.60
N VAL A 452 -8.75 -10.53 -5.62
CA VAL A 452 -8.15 -11.87 -5.51
C VAL A 452 -8.56 -12.75 -6.70
N TYR A 453 -9.83 -12.76 -7.09
CA TYR A 453 -10.34 -13.52 -8.25
C TYR A 453 -9.63 -13.18 -9.56
N TYR A 454 -9.01 -11.99 -9.68
CA TYR A 454 -8.18 -11.64 -10.82
C TYR A 454 -6.70 -11.95 -10.58
N PHE A 455 -6.11 -11.40 -9.52
CA PHE A 455 -4.65 -11.45 -9.35
C PHE A 455 -4.14 -12.85 -8.96
N LEU A 456 -4.86 -13.63 -8.15
CA LEU A 456 -4.41 -14.96 -7.73
C LEU A 456 -4.20 -15.93 -8.92
N PRO A 457 -5.21 -16.21 -9.77
CA PRO A 457 -5.01 -17.05 -10.96
C PRO A 457 -3.97 -16.45 -11.92
N GLN A 458 -3.89 -15.12 -12.01
CA GLN A 458 -2.87 -14.44 -12.83
C GLN A 458 -1.43 -14.65 -12.33
N GLN A 459 -1.18 -14.64 -11.02
CA GLN A 459 0.16 -14.91 -10.46
C GLN A 459 0.53 -16.40 -10.56
N LEU A 460 -0.45 -17.28 -10.34
CA LEU A 460 -0.25 -18.73 -10.50
C LEU A 460 -0.14 -19.14 -11.98
N ASN A 461 -0.58 -18.29 -12.91
CA ASN A 461 -0.73 -18.55 -14.34
C ASN A 461 -1.54 -19.84 -14.57
N LYS A 462 -2.70 -19.92 -13.91
CA LYS A 462 -3.69 -21.01 -13.97
C LYS A 462 -5.12 -20.43 -14.00
N PRO A 463 -6.12 -21.16 -14.51
CA PRO A 463 -7.52 -20.81 -14.26
C PRO A 463 -7.84 -20.86 -12.76
N ILE A 464 -8.89 -20.15 -12.33
CA ILE A 464 -9.49 -20.33 -11.00
C ILE A 464 -10.06 -21.76 -10.91
N TYR A 465 -9.95 -22.40 -9.73
CA TYR A 465 -10.27 -23.82 -9.56
C TYR A 465 -11.72 -24.19 -9.94
N SER A 466 -12.71 -23.40 -9.50
CA SER A 466 -14.11 -23.63 -9.82
C SER A 466 -14.86 -22.31 -10.00
N TYR A 467 -15.44 -22.12 -11.19
CA TYR A 467 -16.31 -20.98 -11.46
C TYR A 467 -17.60 -21.05 -10.62
N SER A 468 -18.17 -22.25 -10.47
CA SER A 468 -19.41 -22.49 -9.71
C SER A 468 -19.25 -22.21 -8.20
N LEU A 469 -18.10 -22.55 -7.59
CA LEU A 469 -17.81 -22.14 -6.20
C LEU A 469 -17.72 -20.62 -6.06
N GLY A 470 -17.25 -19.92 -7.10
CA GLY A 470 -17.24 -18.46 -7.14
C GLY A 470 -18.65 -17.86 -7.17
N ILE A 471 -19.53 -18.41 -8.02
CA ILE A 471 -20.95 -18.01 -8.11
C ILE A 471 -21.66 -18.27 -6.78
N LEU A 472 -21.47 -19.45 -6.18
CA LEU A 472 -22.04 -19.80 -4.87
C LEU A 472 -21.57 -18.83 -3.79
N ALA A 473 -20.26 -18.56 -3.72
CA ALA A 473 -19.71 -17.61 -2.77
C ALA A 473 -20.25 -16.19 -2.97
N PHE A 474 -20.44 -15.74 -4.22
CA PHE A 474 -20.97 -14.40 -4.51
C PHE A 474 -22.42 -14.23 -4.04
N TRP A 475 -23.31 -15.16 -4.41
CA TRP A 475 -24.73 -15.05 -4.06
C TRP A 475 -25.01 -15.37 -2.60
N ALA A 476 -24.30 -16.31 -1.99
CA ALA A 476 -24.44 -16.60 -0.56
C ALA A 476 -23.89 -15.45 0.31
N GLN A 477 -22.80 -14.78 -0.12
CA GLN A 477 -22.32 -13.54 0.52
C GLN A 477 -23.40 -12.44 0.48
N ILE A 478 -24.08 -12.24 -0.65
CA ILE A 478 -25.17 -11.25 -0.76
C ILE A 478 -26.36 -11.64 0.13
N LEU A 479 -26.80 -12.90 0.07
CA LEU A 479 -27.96 -13.39 0.81
C LEU A 479 -27.77 -13.32 2.33
N PHE A 480 -26.64 -13.85 2.84
CA PHE A 480 -26.44 -13.95 4.28
C PHE A 480 -25.87 -12.67 4.89
N TYR A 481 -24.93 -12.00 4.24
CA TYR A 481 -24.23 -10.88 4.88
C TYR A 481 -25.11 -9.64 5.04
N THR A 482 -26.10 -9.43 4.15
CA THR A 482 -27.03 -8.28 4.22
C THR A 482 -27.85 -8.21 5.52
N VAL A 483 -28.08 -9.34 6.21
CA VAL A 483 -28.95 -9.40 7.41
C VAL A 483 -28.20 -9.39 8.75
N ILE A 484 -26.86 -9.35 8.75
CA ILE A 484 -26.04 -9.59 9.95
C ILE A 484 -25.85 -8.38 10.87
N GLY A 485 -26.16 -7.15 10.42
CA GLY A 485 -25.75 -5.91 11.11
C GLY A 485 -26.06 -5.81 12.61
N THR A 486 -27.15 -6.43 13.09
CA THR A 486 -27.54 -6.44 14.51
C THR A 486 -26.79 -7.46 15.38
N HIS A 487 -25.92 -8.32 14.83
CA HIS A 487 -25.07 -9.23 15.61
C HIS A 487 -24.02 -8.49 16.47
N HIS A 488 -23.74 -7.22 16.15
CA HIS A 488 -22.91 -6.32 16.97
C HIS A 488 -23.64 -5.82 18.22
N PHE A 489 -24.91 -6.16 18.38
CA PHE A 489 -25.81 -5.66 19.43
C PHE A 489 -26.68 -6.79 20.00
N VAL A 490 -26.10 -8.00 20.12
CA VAL A 490 -26.72 -9.10 20.87
C VAL A 490 -26.80 -8.71 22.35
N PHE A 491 -27.89 -9.10 23.02
CA PHE A 491 -28.27 -8.64 24.38
C PHE A 491 -28.55 -7.11 24.52
N SER A 492 -28.55 -6.34 23.44
CA SER A 492 -29.04 -4.95 23.48
C SER A 492 -30.57 -4.87 23.54
N SER A 493 -31.10 -3.64 23.59
CA SER A 493 -32.52 -3.31 23.45
C SER A 493 -33.12 -3.56 22.05
N ILE A 494 -32.32 -3.98 21.06
CA ILE A 494 -32.83 -4.39 19.73
C ILE A 494 -33.69 -5.67 19.88
N PRO A 495 -34.85 -5.79 19.19
CA PRO A 495 -35.73 -6.95 19.32
C PRO A 495 -35.02 -8.31 19.16
N TRP A 496 -35.32 -9.25 20.06
CA TRP A 496 -34.66 -10.56 20.16
C TRP A 496 -34.76 -11.40 18.88
N TRP A 497 -35.86 -11.28 18.12
CA TRP A 497 -36.01 -11.94 16.82
C TRP A 497 -34.99 -11.42 15.81
N LEU A 498 -34.76 -10.10 15.76
CA LEU A 498 -33.83 -9.45 14.83
C LEU A 498 -32.36 -9.72 15.20
N GLN A 499 -32.05 -9.83 16.50
CA GLN A 499 -30.76 -10.39 16.94
C GLN A 499 -30.59 -11.82 16.43
N THR A 500 -31.64 -12.65 16.52
CA THR A 500 -31.60 -14.06 16.09
C THR A 500 -31.43 -14.21 14.58
N THR A 501 -32.12 -13.40 13.77
CA THR A 501 -31.95 -13.34 12.31
C THR A 501 -30.51 -13.05 11.91
N ALA A 502 -29.85 -12.10 12.59
CA ALA A 502 -28.46 -11.79 12.34
C ALA A 502 -27.51 -12.93 12.72
N ILE A 503 -27.77 -13.66 13.81
CA ILE A 503 -27.00 -14.86 14.18
C ILE A 503 -27.16 -15.97 13.11
N VAL A 504 -28.38 -16.18 12.60
CA VAL A 504 -28.60 -17.14 11.48
C VAL A 504 -27.86 -16.70 10.22
N GLY A 505 -27.84 -15.39 9.91
CA GLY A 505 -27.00 -14.83 8.84
C GLY A 505 -25.51 -15.10 9.06
N SER A 506 -24.99 -14.89 10.28
CA SER A 506 -23.60 -15.16 10.65
C SER A 506 -23.24 -16.63 10.46
N VAL A 507 -24.12 -17.57 10.84
CA VAL A 507 -23.90 -19.00 10.56
C VAL A 507 -23.96 -19.31 9.06
N GLY A 508 -24.87 -18.67 8.31
CA GLY A 508 -24.94 -18.78 6.86
C GLY A 508 -23.66 -18.36 6.13
N MET A 509 -22.88 -17.42 6.71
CA MET A 509 -21.60 -16.98 6.15
C MET A 509 -20.51 -18.06 6.09
N ILE A 510 -20.66 -19.18 6.79
CA ILE A 510 -19.78 -20.35 6.62
C ILE A 510 -19.77 -20.82 5.16
N ILE A 511 -20.90 -20.73 4.45
CA ILE A 511 -21.05 -21.18 3.05
C ILE A 511 -20.14 -20.38 2.08
N PRO A 512 -20.25 -19.04 1.95
CA PRO A 512 -19.38 -18.26 1.07
C PRO A 512 -17.92 -18.18 1.56
N VAL A 513 -17.66 -18.26 2.86
CA VAL A 513 -16.30 -18.34 3.43
C VAL A 513 -15.62 -19.64 3.02
N ALA A 514 -16.28 -20.79 3.21
CA ALA A 514 -15.74 -22.09 2.81
C ALA A 514 -15.61 -22.20 1.28
N ALA A 515 -16.64 -21.80 0.52
CA ALA A 515 -16.62 -21.85 -0.94
C ALA A 515 -15.50 -20.97 -1.53
N GLY A 516 -15.35 -19.73 -1.07
CA GLY A 516 -14.27 -18.84 -1.49
C GLY A 516 -12.88 -19.35 -1.10
N THR A 517 -12.71 -19.77 0.16
CA THR A 517 -11.44 -20.33 0.68
C THR A 517 -11.01 -21.56 -0.12
N ALA A 518 -11.92 -22.54 -0.30
CA ALA A 518 -11.64 -23.74 -1.06
C ALA A 518 -11.27 -23.42 -2.52
N ASN A 519 -11.98 -22.49 -3.16
CA ASN A 519 -11.70 -22.07 -4.52
C ASN A 519 -10.30 -21.46 -4.66
N PHE A 520 -9.89 -20.59 -3.73
CA PHE A 520 -8.56 -19.99 -3.74
C PHE A 520 -7.44 -20.99 -3.40
N LEU A 521 -7.58 -21.80 -2.34
CA LEU A 521 -6.58 -22.80 -1.95
C LEU A 521 -6.41 -23.89 -3.02
N LEU A 522 -7.50 -24.40 -3.61
CA LEU A 522 -7.42 -25.42 -4.64
C LEU A 522 -6.88 -24.86 -5.98
N THR A 523 -6.89 -23.55 -6.19
CA THR A 523 -6.20 -22.91 -7.33
C THR A 523 -4.67 -23.05 -7.21
N PHE A 524 -4.11 -23.22 -6.00
CA PHE A 524 -2.69 -23.57 -5.81
C PHE A 524 -2.36 -25.05 -6.10
N LYS A 525 -3.34 -25.93 -6.37
CA LYS A 525 -3.10 -27.37 -6.64
C LYS A 525 -2.12 -27.54 -7.81
N GLY A 526 -1.01 -28.25 -7.58
CA GLY A 526 0.08 -28.38 -8.55
C GLY A 526 0.76 -27.05 -8.92
N ALA A 527 0.80 -26.08 -7.99
CA ALA A 527 1.48 -24.79 -8.14
C ALA A 527 2.16 -24.28 -6.85
N TRP A 528 2.06 -25.01 -5.73
CA TRP A 528 2.67 -24.67 -4.43
C TRP A 528 4.16 -24.32 -4.50
N TYR A 529 4.93 -24.96 -5.40
CA TYR A 529 6.35 -24.64 -5.66
C TYR A 529 6.61 -23.18 -6.09
N LYS A 530 5.57 -22.45 -6.53
CA LYS A 530 5.68 -21.03 -6.89
C LYS A 530 5.69 -20.09 -5.68
N ILE A 531 5.29 -20.54 -4.49
CA ILE A 531 5.18 -19.67 -3.31
C ILE A 531 6.55 -19.18 -2.82
N PRO A 532 7.58 -20.05 -2.60
CA PRO A 532 8.91 -19.59 -2.18
C PRO A 532 9.58 -18.68 -3.21
N SER A 533 9.32 -18.90 -4.50
CA SER A 533 9.90 -18.17 -5.63
C SER A 533 9.14 -16.90 -6.02
N SER A 534 8.13 -16.48 -5.24
CA SER A 534 7.27 -15.31 -5.51
C SER A 534 7.30 -14.28 -4.39
N TYR A 535 7.04 -13.01 -4.74
CA TYR A 535 6.80 -11.92 -3.79
C TYR A 535 5.34 -11.79 -3.38
N THR A 536 4.40 -12.17 -4.25
CA THR A 536 2.97 -11.87 -4.12
C THR A 536 2.17 -13.04 -3.57
N LEU A 537 2.57 -14.28 -3.92
CA LEU A 537 1.85 -15.49 -3.50
C LEU A 537 1.88 -15.74 -1.98
N PRO A 538 2.96 -15.42 -1.22
CA PRO A 538 2.92 -15.50 0.25
C PRO A 538 1.85 -14.59 0.85
N PHE A 539 1.71 -13.34 0.37
CA PHE A 539 0.66 -12.43 0.85
C PHE A 539 -0.74 -12.93 0.49
N PHE A 540 -0.95 -13.48 -0.72
CA PHE A 540 -2.23 -14.12 -1.07
C PHE A 540 -2.53 -15.33 -0.17
N LEU A 541 -1.56 -16.21 0.09
CA LEU A 541 -1.77 -17.39 0.95
C LEU A 541 -2.17 -16.99 2.37
N VAL A 542 -1.46 -16.04 2.97
CA VAL A 542 -1.77 -15.52 4.32
C VAL A 542 -3.14 -14.85 4.35
N GLY A 543 -3.48 -14.03 3.34
CA GLY A 543 -4.81 -13.43 3.23
C GLY A 543 -5.93 -14.46 3.09
N ILE A 544 -5.72 -15.59 2.40
CA ILE A 544 -6.70 -16.69 2.32
C ILE A 544 -6.85 -17.42 3.65
N ILE A 545 -5.74 -17.64 4.38
CA ILE A 545 -5.78 -18.27 5.71
C ILE A 545 -6.56 -17.39 6.69
N PHE A 546 -6.29 -16.07 6.74
CA PHE A 546 -7.06 -15.15 7.57
C PHE A 546 -8.50 -14.93 7.05
N TYR A 547 -8.76 -15.04 5.74
CA TYR A 547 -10.14 -15.02 5.21
C TYR A 547 -10.97 -16.17 5.78
N PHE A 548 -10.37 -17.35 5.89
CA PHE A 548 -11.00 -18.49 6.55
C PHE A 548 -11.14 -18.29 8.06
N THR A 549 -10.01 -18.11 8.78
CA THR A 549 -10.02 -18.10 10.25
C THR A 549 -10.72 -16.88 10.83
N GLY A 550 -10.46 -15.69 10.31
CA GLY A 550 -11.09 -14.45 10.78
C GLY A 550 -12.60 -14.40 10.51
N SER A 551 -13.07 -14.88 9.36
CA SER A 551 -14.51 -14.90 9.07
C SER A 551 -15.26 -15.97 9.87
N LEU A 552 -14.64 -17.13 10.12
CA LEU A 552 -15.18 -18.13 11.06
C LEU A 552 -15.17 -17.63 12.50
N GLN A 553 -14.14 -16.87 12.91
CA GLN A 553 -14.13 -16.21 14.22
C GLN A 553 -15.26 -15.19 14.35
N GLY A 554 -15.55 -14.40 13.31
CA GLY A 554 -16.69 -13.48 13.28
C GLY A 554 -18.05 -14.19 13.34
N THR A 555 -18.13 -15.42 12.81
CA THR A 555 -19.29 -16.30 13.00
C THR A 555 -19.40 -16.76 14.46
N ALA A 556 -18.27 -17.11 15.08
CA ALA A 556 -18.22 -17.51 16.48
C ALA A 556 -18.57 -16.36 17.44
N GLU A 557 -18.12 -15.13 17.17
CA GLU A 557 -18.44 -13.91 17.96
C GLU A 557 -19.92 -13.51 17.90
N ALA A 558 -20.70 -14.02 16.93
CA ALA A 558 -22.13 -13.78 16.83
C ALA A 558 -22.98 -14.63 17.79
N PHE A 559 -22.51 -15.83 18.20
CA PHE A 559 -23.31 -16.68 19.08
C PHE A 559 -23.48 -16.05 20.48
N ARG A 560 -24.68 -16.11 21.03
CA ARG A 560 -25.02 -15.54 22.35
C ARG A 560 -24.04 -15.92 23.47
N TYR A 561 -23.61 -17.18 23.54
CA TYR A 561 -22.73 -17.67 24.60
C TYR A 561 -21.33 -17.03 24.57
N THR A 562 -20.71 -16.96 23.39
CA THR A 562 -19.39 -16.35 23.17
C THR A 562 -19.47 -14.83 23.19
N ASN A 563 -20.52 -14.24 22.63
CA ASN A 563 -20.77 -12.80 22.65
C ASN A 563 -20.88 -12.27 24.08
N LEU A 564 -21.53 -13.00 25.00
CA LEU A 564 -21.60 -12.67 26.43
C LEU A 564 -20.22 -12.53 27.10
N ILE A 565 -19.20 -13.25 26.62
CA ILE A 565 -17.83 -13.22 27.15
C ILE A 565 -16.98 -12.18 26.42
N TRP A 566 -17.14 -12.04 25.10
CA TRP A 566 -16.23 -11.25 24.26
C TRP A 566 -16.72 -9.83 23.95
N HIS A 567 -18.01 -9.53 24.04
CA HIS A 567 -18.53 -8.19 23.74
C HIS A 567 -18.01 -7.14 24.75
N PHE A 568 -17.78 -5.91 24.28
CA PHE A 568 -17.06 -4.83 24.99
C PHE A 568 -15.62 -5.14 25.47
N THR A 569 -15.07 -6.33 25.21
CA THR A 569 -13.65 -6.63 25.46
C THR A 569 -12.77 -6.24 24.27
N ASP A 570 -11.44 -6.28 24.44
CA ASP A 570 -10.50 -6.04 23.34
C ASP A 570 -10.46 -7.22 22.32
N PHE A 571 -11.25 -8.29 22.51
CA PHE A 571 -11.36 -9.42 21.58
C PHE A 571 -11.88 -8.95 20.21
N THR A 572 -12.92 -8.11 20.20
CA THR A 572 -13.46 -7.53 18.95
C THR A 572 -12.48 -6.54 18.31
N VAL A 573 -11.60 -5.89 19.09
CA VAL A 573 -10.50 -5.08 18.54
C VAL A 573 -9.48 -5.99 17.83
N ALA A 574 -9.14 -7.13 18.43
CA ALA A 574 -8.28 -8.14 17.82
C ALA A 574 -8.92 -8.75 16.56
N HIS A 575 -10.23 -9.04 16.59
CA HIS A 575 -11.02 -9.49 15.42
C HIS A 575 -10.95 -8.48 14.27
N SER A 576 -11.20 -7.20 14.56
CA SER A 576 -11.18 -6.14 13.54
C SER A 576 -9.79 -5.99 12.91
N HIS A 577 -8.71 -6.21 13.67
CA HIS A 577 -7.35 -6.23 13.12
C HIS A 577 -7.09 -7.51 12.32
N LEU A 578 -7.47 -8.69 12.82
CA LEU A 578 -7.31 -9.96 12.11
C LEU A 578 -8.00 -9.94 10.74
N THR A 579 -9.18 -9.32 10.65
CA THR A 579 -9.96 -9.20 9.41
C THR A 579 -9.46 -8.07 8.51
N MET A 580 -9.45 -6.82 8.96
CA MET A 580 -9.06 -5.69 8.11
C MET A 580 -7.57 -5.69 7.75
N TYR A 581 -6.69 -6.07 8.69
CA TYR A 581 -5.26 -6.17 8.40
C TYR A 581 -4.94 -7.52 7.75
N GLY A 582 -5.26 -8.63 8.43
CA GLY A 582 -4.88 -9.98 8.01
C GLY A 582 -5.48 -10.40 6.66
N ILE A 583 -6.67 -9.91 6.31
CA ILE A 583 -7.33 -10.20 5.02
C ILE A 583 -7.11 -9.05 4.04
N ILE A 584 -7.66 -7.87 4.33
CA ILE A 584 -7.75 -6.78 3.35
C ILE A 584 -6.36 -6.20 3.04
N CYS A 585 -5.57 -5.81 4.04
CA CYS A 585 -4.23 -5.28 3.79
C CYS A 585 -3.32 -6.30 3.08
N PHE A 586 -3.31 -7.58 3.49
CA PHE A 586 -2.52 -8.62 2.82
C PHE A 586 -2.92 -8.81 1.34
N PHE A 587 -4.22 -8.85 1.02
CA PHE A 587 -4.66 -8.93 -0.37
C PHE A 587 -4.37 -7.66 -1.18
N LEU A 588 -4.48 -6.47 -0.59
CA LEU A 588 -4.11 -5.21 -1.24
C LEU A 588 -2.60 -5.14 -1.50
N TRP A 589 -1.75 -5.51 -0.55
CA TRP A 589 -0.31 -5.63 -0.77
C TRP A 589 0.02 -6.65 -1.86
N ALA A 590 -0.61 -7.82 -1.84
CA ALA A 590 -0.42 -8.85 -2.87
C ALA A 590 -0.78 -8.33 -4.28
N GLY A 591 -1.90 -7.61 -4.41
CA GLY A 591 -2.32 -6.95 -5.65
C GLY A 591 -1.43 -5.78 -6.07
N ILE A 592 -0.94 -4.97 -5.12
CA ILE A 592 -0.07 -3.82 -5.39
C ILE A 592 1.33 -4.28 -5.83
N TYR A 593 1.94 -5.25 -5.15
CA TYR A 593 3.21 -5.86 -5.60
C TYR A 593 3.05 -6.61 -6.93
N ALA A 594 1.86 -7.14 -7.22
CA ALA A 594 1.54 -7.72 -8.52
C ALA A 594 1.35 -6.68 -9.64
N LEU A 595 0.98 -5.43 -9.30
CA LEU A 595 0.59 -4.42 -10.27
C LEU A 595 1.69 -3.39 -10.54
N VAL A 596 2.27 -2.78 -9.51
CA VAL A 596 3.18 -1.64 -9.67
C VAL A 596 4.37 -1.96 -10.59
N PRO A 597 5.07 -3.12 -10.47
CA PRO A 597 6.15 -3.48 -11.40
C PRO A 597 5.71 -3.59 -12.86
N ARG A 598 4.43 -3.92 -13.13
CA ARG A 598 3.87 -3.98 -14.48
C ARG A 598 3.50 -2.61 -15.05
N LEU A 599 3.32 -1.61 -14.18
CA LEU A 599 3.07 -0.21 -14.56
C LEU A 599 4.37 0.59 -14.71
N THR A 600 5.39 0.30 -13.90
CA THR A 600 6.65 1.07 -13.84
C THR A 600 7.86 0.38 -14.47
N GLY A 601 7.75 -0.92 -14.75
CA GLY A 601 8.87 -1.76 -15.21
C GLY A 601 9.94 -2.04 -14.14
N LYS A 602 9.65 -1.78 -12.85
CA LYS A 602 10.63 -1.80 -11.75
C LYS A 602 10.09 -2.59 -10.56
N GLU A 603 10.94 -3.43 -9.98
CA GLU A 603 10.61 -4.23 -8.80
C GLU A 603 11.17 -3.64 -7.50
N ALA A 604 10.55 -4.04 -6.39
CA ALA A 604 11.04 -3.72 -5.05
C ALA A 604 12.21 -4.65 -4.66
N PRO A 605 13.17 -4.20 -3.82
CA PRO A 605 14.28 -5.05 -3.40
C PRO A 605 13.79 -6.29 -2.63
N GLN A 606 14.35 -7.46 -2.97
CA GLN A 606 13.82 -8.75 -2.49
C GLN A 606 13.74 -8.86 -0.96
N ILE A 607 14.78 -8.34 -0.29
CA ILE A 607 14.94 -8.36 1.17
C ILE A 607 13.89 -7.47 1.85
N THR A 608 13.64 -6.26 1.33
CA THR A 608 12.69 -5.32 1.94
C THR A 608 11.23 -5.67 1.67
N VAL A 609 10.93 -6.50 0.66
CA VAL A 609 9.61 -7.16 0.53
C VAL A 609 9.47 -8.29 1.55
N GLY A 610 10.53 -9.07 1.78
CA GLY A 610 10.55 -10.10 2.83
C GLY A 610 10.40 -9.54 4.24
N ALA A 611 11.10 -8.44 4.55
CA ALA A 611 10.98 -7.73 5.82
C ALA A 611 9.55 -7.21 6.04
N HIS A 612 8.95 -6.56 5.04
CA HIS A 612 7.54 -6.14 5.10
C HIS A 612 6.60 -7.33 5.38
N PHE A 613 6.73 -8.44 4.65
CA PHE A 613 5.89 -9.64 4.87
C PHE A 613 5.99 -10.18 6.30
N TRP A 614 7.20 -10.43 6.79
CA TRP A 614 7.40 -11.05 8.10
C TRP A 614 7.06 -10.11 9.26
N LEU A 615 7.39 -8.83 9.17
CA LEU A 615 7.03 -7.84 10.20
C LEU A 615 5.51 -7.63 10.25
N ALA A 616 4.83 -7.60 9.11
CA ALA A 616 3.36 -7.51 9.06
C ALA A 616 2.69 -8.75 9.68
N LEU A 617 3.21 -9.95 9.38
CA LEU A 617 2.64 -11.21 9.88
C LEU A 617 2.93 -11.43 11.37
N ILE A 618 4.19 -11.33 11.80
CA ILE A 618 4.58 -11.55 13.20
C ILE A 618 3.99 -10.45 14.08
N GLY A 619 4.00 -9.19 13.62
CA GLY A 619 3.36 -8.08 14.31
C GLY A 619 1.86 -8.29 14.51
N LEU A 620 1.13 -8.73 13.47
CA LEU A 620 -0.29 -9.06 13.59
C LEU A 620 -0.53 -10.18 14.62
N LEU A 621 0.27 -11.25 14.61
CA LEU A 621 0.11 -12.36 15.55
C LEU A 621 0.39 -11.94 17.01
N PHE A 622 1.43 -11.12 17.23
CA PHE A 622 1.73 -10.53 18.54
C PHE A 622 0.68 -9.50 18.98
N TYR A 623 0.01 -8.84 18.05
CA TYR A 623 -1.13 -7.96 18.32
C TYR A 623 -2.37 -8.77 18.73
N THR A 624 -2.75 -9.78 17.95
CA THR A 624 -4.07 -10.42 18.07
C THR A 624 -4.13 -11.54 19.11
N ILE A 625 -3.14 -12.45 19.15
CA ILE A 625 -3.22 -13.65 20.01
C ILE A 625 -3.24 -13.28 21.50
N PRO A 626 -2.32 -12.43 22.03
CA PRO A 626 -2.36 -12.04 23.44
C PRO A 626 -3.62 -11.25 23.78
N LEU A 627 -4.08 -10.38 22.87
CA LEU A 627 -5.26 -9.55 23.10
C LEU A 627 -6.54 -10.38 23.14
N MET A 628 -6.69 -11.41 22.31
CA MET A 628 -7.82 -12.35 22.36
C MET A 628 -7.82 -13.19 23.66
N TYR A 629 -6.65 -13.69 24.07
CA TYR A 629 -6.50 -14.49 25.29
C TYR A 629 -6.83 -13.65 26.54
N GLY A 630 -6.16 -12.51 26.73
CA GLY A 630 -6.40 -11.61 27.86
C GLY A 630 -7.84 -11.10 27.91
N SER A 631 -8.44 -10.80 26.76
CA SER A 631 -9.84 -10.37 26.66
C SER A 631 -10.84 -11.45 27.07
N THR A 632 -10.57 -12.72 26.74
CA THR A 632 -11.43 -13.84 27.16
C THR A 632 -11.42 -13.98 28.68
N LEU A 633 -10.24 -13.86 29.31
CA LEU A 633 -10.12 -13.88 30.77
C LEU A 633 -10.77 -12.64 31.43
N LYS A 634 -10.61 -11.45 30.85
CA LYS A 634 -11.30 -10.22 31.27
C LYS A 634 -12.82 -10.34 31.21
N GLY A 635 -13.37 -10.96 30.16
CA GLY A 635 -14.80 -11.27 30.05
C GLY A 635 -15.29 -12.21 31.17
N LEU A 636 -14.52 -13.26 31.48
CA LEU A 636 -14.81 -14.15 32.60
C LEU A 636 -14.75 -13.43 33.96
N MET A 637 -13.77 -12.55 34.19
CA MET A 637 -13.69 -11.72 35.40
C MET A 637 -14.92 -10.82 35.59
N TRP A 638 -15.50 -10.30 34.49
CA TRP A 638 -16.74 -9.53 34.55
C TRP A 638 -17.97 -10.40 34.88
N ILE A 639 -18.04 -11.63 34.34
CA ILE A 639 -19.10 -12.61 34.66
C ILE A 639 -18.99 -13.10 36.12
N GLU A 640 -17.76 -13.19 36.66
CA GLU A 640 -17.47 -13.45 38.08
C GLU A 640 -17.81 -12.26 39.01
N GLY A 641 -18.19 -11.10 38.46
CA GLY A 641 -18.54 -9.91 39.24
C GLY A 641 -17.35 -9.16 39.87
N LYS A 642 -16.12 -9.39 39.39
CA LYS A 642 -14.93 -8.72 39.93
C LYS A 642 -14.92 -7.21 39.65
N PRO A 643 -14.33 -6.38 40.55
CA PRO A 643 -14.19 -4.95 40.33
C PRO A 643 -13.56 -4.61 38.98
N PHE A 644 -14.20 -3.72 38.22
CA PHE A 644 -13.78 -3.36 36.85
C PHE A 644 -12.29 -2.96 36.76
N ILE A 645 -11.78 -2.26 37.77
CA ILE A 645 -10.38 -1.83 37.83
C ILE A 645 -9.37 -3.00 37.87
N GLU A 646 -9.73 -4.14 38.46
CA GLU A 646 -8.87 -5.35 38.42
C GLU A 646 -8.73 -5.86 36.99
N SER A 647 -9.82 -5.87 36.21
CA SER A 647 -9.79 -6.26 34.80
C SER A 647 -8.99 -5.29 33.91
N VAL A 648 -8.88 -4.02 34.31
CA VAL A 648 -8.06 -3.00 33.64
C VAL A 648 -6.57 -3.23 33.95
N VAL A 649 -6.22 -3.43 35.23
CA VAL A 649 -4.83 -3.72 35.65
C VAL A 649 -4.36 -5.05 35.05
N PHE A 650 -5.21 -6.07 35.04
CA PHE A 650 -4.95 -7.37 34.41
C PHE A 650 -4.65 -7.27 32.90
N MET A 651 -5.23 -6.29 32.19
CA MET A 651 -5.01 -6.12 30.75
C MET A 651 -3.68 -5.45 30.38
N ALA A 652 -3.00 -4.78 31.31
CA ALA A 652 -1.75 -4.05 31.04
C ALA A 652 -0.67 -4.86 30.27
N PRO A 653 -0.30 -6.10 30.65
CA PRO A 653 0.66 -6.90 29.89
C PRO A 653 0.18 -7.28 28.48
N TYR A 654 -1.13 -7.46 28.27
CA TYR A 654 -1.70 -7.78 26.96
C TYR A 654 -1.73 -6.54 26.05
N TRP A 655 -1.97 -5.34 26.61
CA TRP A 655 -1.82 -4.09 25.87
C TRP A 655 -0.36 -3.74 25.53
N LEU A 656 0.60 -4.15 26.36
CA LEU A 656 2.03 -4.07 26.03
C LEU A 656 2.37 -4.96 24.82
N TRP A 657 1.94 -6.22 24.80
CA TRP A 657 2.12 -7.08 23.62
C TRP A 657 1.42 -6.54 22.38
N ARG A 658 0.23 -5.96 22.53
CA ARG A 658 -0.49 -5.26 21.46
C ARG A 658 0.32 -4.08 20.90
N ALA A 659 0.97 -3.29 21.76
CA ALA A 659 1.87 -2.21 21.32
C ALA A 659 3.09 -2.77 20.58
N ILE A 660 3.77 -3.80 21.10
CA ILE A 660 4.91 -4.44 20.44
C ILE A 660 4.52 -4.99 19.05
N GLY A 661 3.35 -5.64 18.94
CA GLY A 661 2.80 -6.07 17.65
C GLY A 661 2.52 -4.91 16.70
N GLY A 662 1.95 -3.81 17.23
CA GLY A 662 1.74 -2.54 16.54
C GLY A 662 3.03 -1.95 15.97
N SER A 663 4.11 -1.89 16.76
CA SER A 663 5.41 -1.37 16.33
C SER A 663 5.98 -2.17 15.15
N LEU A 664 5.84 -3.50 15.17
CA LEU A 664 6.26 -4.38 14.08
C LEU A 664 5.40 -4.17 12.83
N MET A 665 4.07 -4.04 12.97
CA MET A 665 3.14 -3.74 11.88
C MET A 665 3.46 -2.37 11.24
N TRP A 666 3.66 -1.33 12.05
CA TRP A 666 4.03 0.02 11.61
C TRP A 666 5.39 0.04 10.88
N LEU A 667 6.40 -0.62 11.43
CA LEU A 667 7.71 -0.78 10.78
C LEU A 667 7.58 -1.51 9.42
N SER A 668 6.68 -2.49 9.32
CA SER A 668 6.36 -3.16 8.06
C SER A 668 5.84 -2.18 7.00
N HIS A 669 5.03 -1.19 7.38
CA HIS A 669 4.52 -0.17 6.48
C HIS A 669 5.61 0.79 5.99
N LEU A 670 6.62 1.08 6.81
CA LEU A 670 7.80 1.84 6.36
C LEU A 670 8.57 1.06 5.28
N PHE A 671 8.74 -0.25 5.42
CA PHE A 671 9.29 -1.10 4.37
C PHE A 671 8.40 -1.13 3.11
N PHE A 672 7.07 -1.25 3.26
CA PHE A 672 6.14 -1.15 2.14
C PHE A 672 6.24 0.19 1.40
N ALA A 673 6.24 1.31 2.12
CA ALA A 673 6.37 2.65 1.53
C ALA A 673 7.72 2.85 0.84
N TYR A 674 8.82 2.36 1.42
CA TYR A 674 10.13 2.32 0.76
C TYR A 674 10.13 1.47 -0.52
N ASN A 675 9.45 0.31 -0.49
CA ASN A 675 9.30 -0.54 -1.67
C ASN A 675 8.48 0.14 -2.78
N ILE A 676 7.36 0.80 -2.44
CA ILE A 676 6.57 1.62 -3.37
C ILE A 676 7.42 2.76 -3.94
N TYR A 677 8.15 3.48 -3.08
CA TYR A 677 9.10 4.52 -3.49
C TYR A 677 10.22 3.99 -4.41
N LYS A 678 10.71 2.76 -4.22
CA LYS A 678 11.68 2.11 -5.12
C LYS A 678 11.07 1.73 -6.47
N MET A 679 9.84 1.21 -6.50
CA MET A 679 9.16 0.84 -7.74
C MET A 679 8.68 2.06 -8.55
N LEU A 680 8.31 3.15 -7.89
CA LEU A 680 7.99 4.44 -8.51
C LEU A 680 9.25 5.20 -8.92
N SER A 681 10.15 5.44 -7.96
CA SER A 681 11.30 6.32 -8.16
C SER A 681 12.45 5.59 -8.86
N GLY A 682 12.55 5.86 -10.15
CA GLY A 682 13.74 5.61 -10.91
C GLY A 682 13.76 6.54 -12.10
N SER A 683 14.75 7.43 -12.15
CA SER A 683 15.33 7.79 -13.43
C SER A 683 15.67 6.50 -14.17
N THR A 684 15.22 6.35 -15.41
CA THR A 684 16.10 5.75 -16.40
C THR A 684 17.32 6.65 -16.45
N THR A 685 18.41 6.25 -15.79
CA THR A 685 19.73 6.80 -16.11
C THR A 685 19.96 6.42 -17.55
N VAL A 686 20.07 7.41 -18.44
CA VAL A 686 20.20 7.15 -19.88
C VAL A 686 21.49 6.35 -20.10
N ASP A 687 21.35 5.10 -20.53
CA ASP A 687 22.49 4.33 -21.01
C ASP A 687 22.96 4.99 -22.31
N VAL A 688 24.24 5.39 -22.32
CA VAL A 688 24.88 6.03 -23.47
C VAL A 688 24.86 5.11 -24.69
N GLN A 689 24.93 3.79 -24.48
CA GLN A 689 24.95 2.79 -25.54
C GLN A 689 23.56 2.50 -26.08
N GLU A 690 22.57 2.22 -25.21
CA GLU A 690 21.19 2.01 -25.64
C GLU A 690 20.63 3.25 -26.35
N ALA A 691 20.88 4.45 -25.85
CA ALA A 691 20.43 5.70 -26.48
C ALA A 691 21.18 6.03 -27.80
N ALA A 692 22.46 5.67 -27.93
CA ALA A 692 23.19 5.86 -29.20
C ALA A 692 22.63 4.94 -30.29
N ILE A 693 22.41 3.66 -29.96
CA ILE A 693 21.80 2.69 -30.87
C ILE A 693 20.35 3.05 -31.19
N GLU A 694 19.57 3.50 -30.20
CA GLU A 694 18.21 4.00 -30.44
C GLU A 694 18.23 5.22 -31.38
N LYS A 695 19.11 6.21 -31.16
CA LYS A 695 19.22 7.39 -32.02
C LYS A 695 19.67 7.03 -33.45
N LEU A 696 20.57 6.06 -33.63
CA LEU A 696 20.95 5.55 -34.96
C LEU A 696 19.74 4.97 -35.72
N ASN A 697 18.91 4.17 -35.05
CA ASN A 697 17.71 3.57 -35.67
C ASN A 697 16.57 4.58 -35.86
N GLN A 698 16.38 5.52 -34.92
CA GLN A 698 15.41 6.63 -35.05
C GLN A 698 15.78 7.60 -36.19
N SER A 699 17.06 7.85 -36.41
CA SER A 699 17.54 8.71 -37.51
C SER A 699 17.23 8.12 -38.89
N TYR A 700 16.93 6.81 -38.98
CA TYR A 700 16.48 6.14 -40.19
C TYR A 700 14.94 6.08 -40.30
N THR A 701 14.26 5.57 -39.26
CA THR A 701 12.78 5.44 -39.27
C THR A 701 12.03 6.78 -39.30
N ALA A 702 12.63 7.87 -38.79
CA ALA A 702 12.07 9.21 -38.93
C ALA A 702 12.18 9.79 -40.36
N ALA A 703 13.01 9.18 -41.23
CA ALA A 703 13.02 9.47 -42.66
C ALA A 703 11.95 8.67 -43.41
N GLU A 704 11.75 7.39 -43.05
CA GLU A 704 10.68 6.55 -43.63
C GLU A 704 9.27 7.09 -43.35
N THR A 705 9.02 7.62 -42.15
CA THR A 705 7.67 8.08 -41.74
C THR A 705 7.36 9.54 -42.13
N LYS A 706 8.16 10.12 -43.04
CA LYS A 706 7.93 11.44 -43.67
C LYS A 706 8.10 11.42 -45.20
N LEU A 707 8.24 10.22 -45.76
CA LEU A 707 7.86 9.90 -47.13
C LEU A 707 6.34 9.62 -47.19
#